data_AF-A0A8T2WG06-F1
#
_entry.id   AF-A0A8T2WG06-F1
#
_cell.length_a   1.000
_cell.length_b   1.000
_cell.length_c   1.000
_cell.angle_alpha   90.00
_cell.angle_beta   90.00
_cell.angle_gamma   90.00
#
_symmetry.space_group_name_H-M   'P 1'
#
loop_
_entity.id
_entity.type
_entity.pdbx_description
1 polymer ?
#
loop_
_entity_poly.entity_id
_entity_poly.type
_entity_poly.pdbx_seq_one_letter_code
_entity_poly.pdbx_strand_id
1 'polypeptide(L)'
;MGSSFLFLFFSSTLLPYLCISGPITVQTIKQPFTASHFLFIDQSGVFLISSNRNFTASISNSEENPPYYFFITHVKSNAIIWIANRNHPISDSDKLYLTTNGLAINSTYNSSTTSVVWSTEGLSPGSQVSAMELRDSGNLVLLDRNNVSLWESFDHPTDTIVMGQSLAVGTSVDCYNAENDRSVGDYRLVVTGGDAVLQWNAMSYWKLSMEPKGSQDSKVPVSFLALNDTGLFLLGSDRSTVVIKLTLGPADFRVAKLGFDGKFSVRKFVDENWVQEFVSPADECQIPLSCNKMGLCTSGRCSCPPNFHGDPLSKSGCTPTDASLALPSGCSNGKELNSSVFYVNLGSELDYFANGFMAPAKRDINLLACQDLCTRNCSCLGIFYGNSSGSCYLLENPLGSIMEASSSNSKRLGYVKTIVVSSRTNKVNESAKFPIVGLVLLPSSGILLIIIVVLGFICWRRNRPYRTAKLKLGRGDSSSSELEIISIPGLPVRFNYEDLVAATESWEPRPAYFPLHALEMHEKKRYLELADSRLERRVPNEEVEKLVKVALCCLHEDPMLRPTMVNVVSMLEGVIPLAEPRQESLNFLRFYGRRFSEASRIEGSNERNEFGLFPRANLTSGTSSSYTSMSYMSAQQLSGPR
;
A
#
# COMPACT_ATOMS: atom_id res chain seq x y z
N MET A 1 -24.41 -13.33 82.63
CA MET A 1 -22.96 -13.46 82.41
C MET A 1 -22.79 -14.33 81.17
N GLY A 2 -22.25 -13.90 80.04
CA GLY A 2 -21.59 -12.63 79.75
C GLY A 2 -20.39 -12.88 78.84
N SER A 3 -20.63 -12.98 77.52
CA SER A 3 -19.57 -12.99 76.51
C SER A 3 -20.12 -12.50 75.18
N SER A 4 -19.84 -11.24 74.86
CA SER A 4 -20.09 -10.62 73.55
C SER A 4 -18.96 -9.65 73.29
N PHE A 5 -17.90 -10.12 72.66
CA PHE A 5 -16.79 -9.31 72.16
C PHE A 5 -16.19 -9.97 70.92
N LEU A 6 -15.55 -9.15 70.08
CA LEU A 6 -14.84 -9.50 68.83
C LEU A 6 -15.74 -9.85 67.62
N PHE A 7 -16.27 -8.82 66.96
CA PHE A 7 -16.34 -8.73 65.48
C PHE A 7 -16.59 -7.29 65.00
N LEU A 8 -15.67 -6.37 65.34
CA LEU A 8 -15.57 -5.04 64.74
C LEU A 8 -14.08 -4.67 64.65
N PHE A 9 -13.51 -4.72 63.44
CA PHE A 9 -12.37 -3.93 62.93
C PHE A 9 -11.80 -4.59 61.65
N PHE A 10 -12.46 -4.39 60.49
CA PHE A 10 -11.85 -4.50 59.15
C PHE A 10 -12.82 -3.91 58.10
N SER A 11 -13.00 -2.58 58.12
CA SER A 11 -13.73 -1.85 57.06
C SER A 11 -13.14 -0.47 56.75
N SER A 12 -11.82 -0.34 56.91
CA SER A 12 -11.04 0.80 56.38
C SER A 12 -10.32 0.39 55.09
N THR A 13 -10.24 1.30 54.11
CA THR A 13 -9.51 1.17 52.83
C THR A 13 -10.19 0.42 51.67
N LEU A 14 -11.47 0.69 51.44
CA LEU A 14 -12.01 0.80 50.07
C LEU A 14 -12.66 2.18 49.89
N LEU A 15 -11.81 3.21 49.85
CA LEU A 15 -12.20 4.45 49.17
C LEU A 15 -12.29 4.11 47.68
N PRO A 16 -13.45 4.23 47.02
CA PRO A 16 -13.47 4.19 45.57
C PRO A 16 -12.61 5.35 45.10
N TYR A 17 -11.60 5.06 44.28
CA TYR A 17 -10.96 6.10 43.49
C TYR A 17 -12.04 6.63 42.55
N LEU A 18 -12.66 7.75 42.93
CA LEU A 18 -13.48 8.54 42.03
C LEU A 18 -12.54 8.96 40.89
N CYS A 19 -12.71 8.34 39.73
CA CYS A 19 -12.09 8.79 38.49
C CYS A 19 -12.71 10.14 38.15
N ILE A 20 -12.16 11.21 38.72
CA ILE A 20 -12.53 12.58 38.40
C ILE A 20 -11.89 12.87 37.04
N SER A 21 -12.71 12.88 35.98
CA SER A 21 -12.28 13.32 34.66
C SER A 21 -11.78 14.76 34.69
N GLY A 22 -10.85 15.08 33.78
CA GLY A 22 -10.38 16.45 33.62
C GLY A 22 -11.55 17.40 33.29
N PRO A 23 -11.61 18.61 33.87
CA PRO A 23 -12.65 19.57 33.52
C PRO A 23 -12.42 20.10 32.10
N ILE A 24 -13.48 20.14 31.29
CA ILE A 24 -13.47 20.85 30.01
C ILE A 24 -13.14 22.32 30.26
N THR A 25 -12.10 22.83 29.62
CA THR A 25 -11.81 24.26 29.64
C THR A 25 -12.44 24.95 28.42
N VAL A 26 -12.99 26.13 28.63
CA VAL A 26 -13.52 26.99 27.55
C VAL A 26 -12.49 28.07 27.21
N GLN A 27 -12.31 28.31 25.91
CA GLN A 27 -11.42 29.28 25.28
C GLN A 27 -9.92 29.04 25.52
N THR A 28 -9.43 29.11 26.76
CA THR A 28 -7.99 29.25 27.05
C THR A 28 -7.52 28.35 28.19
N ILE A 29 -6.43 27.61 27.97
CA ILE A 29 -5.72 26.83 28.99
C ILE A 29 -4.34 27.45 29.25
N LYS A 30 -3.98 27.64 30.53
CA LYS A 30 -2.66 28.10 30.95
C LYS A 30 -1.71 26.93 31.20
N GLN A 31 -0.42 27.15 31.02
CA GLN A 31 0.61 26.19 31.39
C GLN A 31 0.81 26.08 32.93
N PRO A 32 1.41 25.00 33.44
CA PRO A 32 1.61 23.71 32.75
C PRO A 32 0.28 22.97 32.65
N PHE A 33 0.05 22.30 31.52
CA PHE A 33 -1.15 21.47 31.31
C PHE A 33 -0.78 20.14 30.66
N THR A 34 -1.64 19.13 30.85
CA THR A 34 -1.44 17.79 30.28
C THR A 34 -2.78 17.16 29.94
N ALA A 35 -2.89 16.59 28.74
CA ALA A 35 -4.06 15.84 28.29
C ALA A 35 -3.65 14.50 27.67
N SER A 36 -4.53 13.51 27.80
CA SER A 36 -4.53 12.25 27.06
C SER A 36 -5.97 11.82 26.84
N HIS A 37 -6.21 10.83 25.98
CA HIS A 37 -7.58 10.29 25.83
C HIS A 37 -8.09 9.75 27.18
N PHE A 38 -7.27 8.97 27.87
CA PHE A 38 -7.59 8.37 29.16
C PHE A 38 -7.99 9.38 30.25
N LEU A 39 -7.35 10.56 30.30
CA LEU A 39 -7.66 11.61 31.29
C LEU A 39 -9.01 12.33 31.04
N PHE A 40 -9.53 12.23 29.82
CA PHE A 40 -10.75 12.91 29.35
C PHE A 40 -11.75 11.92 28.75
N ILE A 41 -11.71 10.64 29.15
CA ILE A 41 -12.48 9.55 28.55
C ILE A 41 -14.00 9.77 28.61
N ASP A 42 -14.51 10.30 29.74
CA ASP A 42 -15.92 10.68 29.94
C ASP A 42 -16.43 11.74 28.93
N GLN A 43 -15.50 12.45 28.29
CA GLN A 43 -15.73 13.54 27.34
C GLN A 43 -15.21 13.17 25.95
N SER A 44 -15.04 11.87 25.68
CA SER A 44 -14.48 11.33 24.44
C SER A 44 -13.13 11.94 24.05
N GLY A 45 -12.32 12.31 25.04
CA GLY A 45 -10.99 12.92 24.84
C GLY A 45 -10.99 14.43 24.58
N VAL A 46 -12.14 15.11 24.62
CA VAL A 46 -12.23 16.58 24.51
C VAL A 46 -11.69 17.24 25.78
N PHE A 47 -10.79 18.22 25.65
CA PHE A 47 -10.24 18.97 26.78
C PHE A 47 -10.37 20.49 26.65
N LEU A 48 -10.55 21.01 25.43
CA LEU A 48 -10.65 22.44 25.14
C LEU A 48 -11.77 22.71 24.13
N ILE A 49 -12.60 23.73 24.40
CA ILE A 49 -13.70 24.15 23.53
C ILE A 49 -13.63 25.66 23.27
N SER A 50 -13.86 26.07 22.02
CA SER A 50 -14.05 27.46 21.61
C SER A 50 -15.19 28.18 22.37
N SER A 51 -15.15 29.51 22.44
CA SER A 51 -16.15 30.31 23.18
C SER A 51 -17.55 30.16 22.60
N ASN A 52 -17.69 30.10 21.27
CA ASN A 52 -18.94 29.85 20.57
C ASN A 52 -19.38 28.36 20.55
N ARG A 53 -18.53 27.45 21.06
CA ARG A 53 -18.74 25.98 21.06
C ARG A 53 -18.86 25.31 19.69
N ASN A 54 -18.48 25.99 18.60
CA ASN A 54 -18.46 25.38 17.26
C ASN A 54 -17.25 24.46 17.05
N PHE A 55 -16.15 24.67 17.79
CA PHE A 55 -14.92 23.88 17.68
C PHE A 55 -14.45 23.31 19.02
N THR A 56 -13.91 22.09 18.97
CA THR A 56 -13.31 21.35 20.11
C THR A 56 -11.92 20.85 19.76
N ALA A 57 -10.99 20.87 20.71
CA ALA A 57 -9.71 20.19 20.63
C ALA A 57 -9.73 18.92 21.49
N SER A 58 -9.33 17.79 20.91
CA SER A 58 -9.45 16.47 21.52
C SER A 58 -8.32 15.52 21.16
N ILE A 59 -7.99 14.61 22.08
CA ILE A 59 -7.17 13.42 21.81
C ILE A 59 -8.10 12.22 21.79
N SER A 60 -8.42 11.72 20.60
CA SER A 60 -9.38 10.63 20.45
C SER A 60 -9.14 9.81 19.18
N ASN A 61 -10.00 8.81 19.00
CA ASN A 61 -9.99 7.88 17.89
C ASN A 61 -11.44 7.67 17.42
N SER A 62 -11.60 7.31 16.15
CA SER A 62 -12.89 6.91 15.57
C SER A 62 -13.14 5.41 15.66
N GLU A 63 -12.14 4.62 16.08
CA GLU A 63 -12.16 3.16 16.17
C GLU A 63 -11.86 2.68 17.61
N GLU A 64 -12.25 1.45 17.94
CA GLU A 64 -12.08 0.89 19.30
C GLU A 64 -10.62 0.56 19.66
N ASN A 65 -9.74 0.45 18.67
CA ASN A 65 -8.30 0.15 18.83
C ASN A 65 -7.45 1.30 18.28
N PRO A 66 -6.27 1.61 18.85
CA PRO A 66 -5.35 2.65 18.35
C PRO A 66 -5.14 2.52 16.83
N PRO A 67 -5.05 3.63 16.08
CA PRO A 67 -4.35 4.86 16.46
C PRO A 67 -5.18 6.03 17.05
N TYR A 68 -4.65 6.69 18.09
CA TYR A 68 -5.18 7.96 18.61
C TYR A 68 -4.46 9.18 18.01
N TYR A 69 -5.19 10.30 17.88
CA TYR A 69 -4.70 11.55 17.32
C TYR A 69 -5.16 12.77 18.12
N PHE A 70 -4.32 13.79 18.21
CA PHE A 70 -4.70 15.13 18.64
C PHE A 70 -5.21 15.92 17.42
N PHE A 71 -6.47 16.35 17.46
CA PHE A 71 -7.10 17.11 16.39
C PHE A 71 -8.09 18.17 16.87
N ILE A 72 -8.48 19.05 15.93
CA ILE A 72 -9.54 20.05 16.11
C ILE A 72 -10.73 19.64 15.24
N THR A 73 -11.93 19.61 15.84
CA THR A 73 -13.18 19.22 15.18
C THR A 73 -14.20 20.35 15.19
N HIS A 74 -14.87 20.60 14.06
CA HIS A 74 -16.10 21.38 14.00
C HIS A 74 -17.28 20.52 14.45
N VAL A 75 -17.89 20.89 15.59
CA VAL A 75 -18.85 20.09 16.35
C VAL A 75 -20.08 19.72 15.53
N LYS A 76 -20.73 20.70 14.89
CA LYS A 76 -22.02 20.46 14.19
C LYS A 76 -21.91 19.51 13.00
N SER A 77 -20.77 19.49 12.32
CA SER A 77 -20.57 18.71 11.08
C SER A 77 -19.64 17.52 11.26
N ASN A 78 -19.16 17.28 12.49
CA ASN A 78 -18.10 16.35 12.84
C ASN A 78 -16.86 16.43 11.90
N ALA A 79 -16.50 17.64 11.46
CA ALA A 79 -15.36 17.82 10.55
C ALA A 79 -14.07 17.91 11.34
N ILE A 80 -13.15 16.96 11.14
CA ILE A 80 -11.76 17.16 11.54
C ILE A 80 -11.16 18.20 10.58
N ILE A 81 -10.70 19.33 11.14
CA ILE A 81 -10.15 20.45 10.36
C ILE A 81 -8.63 20.57 10.43
N TRP A 82 -8.01 19.95 11.44
CA TRP A 82 -6.57 20.00 11.68
C TRP A 82 -6.13 18.82 12.56
N ILE A 83 -4.96 18.23 12.30
CA ILE A 83 -4.40 17.09 13.03
C ILE A 83 -2.92 17.36 13.33
N ALA A 84 -2.49 17.18 14.58
CA ALA A 84 -1.10 17.36 15.00
C ALA A 84 -0.22 16.17 14.55
N ASN A 85 -0.41 15.01 15.17
CA ASN A 85 0.50 13.87 15.12
C ASN A 85 0.18 12.88 13.98
N ARG A 86 -0.23 13.39 12.81
CA ARG A 86 -0.80 12.57 11.72
C ARG A 86 0.12 11.44 11.19
N ASN A 87 1.44 11.64 11.24
CA ASN A 87 2.45 10.66 10.81
C ASN A 87 2.89 9.71 11.93
N HIS A 88 2.61 10.07 13.19
CA HIS A 88 3.07 9.35 14.37
C HIS A 88 1.90 9.21 15.36
N PRO A 89 1.00 8.25 15.11
CA PRO A 89 -0.14 8.00 16.00
C PRO A 89 0.32 7.60 17.40
N ILE A 90 -0.56 7.80 18.37
CA ILE A 90 -0.29 7.54 19.79
C ILE A 90 -1.29 6.55 20.40
N SER A 91 -1.01 6.10 21.62
CA SER A 91 -1.95 5.36 22.47
C SER A 91 -2.93 6.30 23.19
N ASP A 92 -3.93 5.72 23.83
CA ASP A 92 -4.90 6.40 24.71
C ASP A 92 -4.25 7.01 25.97
N SER A 93 -3.17 6.39 26.44
CA SER A 93 -2.42 6.75 27.64
C SER A 93 -1.33 7.80 27.43
N ASP A 94 -0.87 7.97 26.17
CA ASP A 94 0.15 8.94 25.77
C ASP A 94 -0.36 10.39 25.93
N LYS A 95 0.57 11.31 26.19
CA LYS A 95 0.25 12.63 26.73
C LYS A 95 0.72 13.77 25.84
N LEU A 96 -0.20 14.70 25.58
CA LEU A 96 0.06 16.06 25.14
C LEU A 96 0.43 16.91 26.36
N TYR A 97 1.52 17.65 26.26
CA TYR A 97 2.02 18.57 27.27
C TYR A 97 2.01 20.00 26.74
N LEU A 98 1.47 20.94 27.51
CA LEU A 98 1.66 22.39 27.30
C LEU A 98 2.71 22.89 28.28
N THR A 99 3.79 23.44 27.74
CA THR A 99 4.97 23.92 28.47
C THR A 99 5.40 25.31 28.01
N THR A 100 6.44 25.87 28.63
CA THR A 100 7.02 27.17 28.23
C THR A 100 7.54 27.15 26.79
N ASN A 101 7.87 25.95 26.31
CA ASN A 101 8.47 25.68 25.01
C ASN A 101 7.41 25.29 23.97
N GLY A 102 6.12 25.45 24.29
CA GLY A 102 5.00 25.09 23.42
C GLY A 102 4.37 23.74 23.74
N LEU A 103 3.71 23.17 22.72
CA LEU A 103 3.06 21.87 22.80
C LEU A 103 4.02 20.77 22.36
N ALA A 104 4.00 19.64 23.08
CA ALA A 104 4.70 18.42 22.71
C ALA A 104 3.85 17.19 23.04
N ILE A 105 3.85 16.21 22.15
CA ILE A 105 3.27 14.88 22.40
C ILE A 105 4.43 13.91 22.55
N ASN A 106 4.47 13.24 23.69
CA ASN A 106 5.45 12.21 23.98
C ASN A 106 4.76 10.84 23.95
N SER A 107 5.38 9.86 23.29
CA SER A 107 4.86 8.51 23.21
C SER A 107 5.88 7.44 23.58
N THR A 108 5.40 6.37 24.20
CA THR A 108 6.11 5.09 24.41
C THR A 108 5.58 3.96 23.53
N TYR A 109 4.65 4.23 22.61
CA TYR A 109 3.91 3.20 21.85
C TYR A 109 4.82 2.27 21.04
N ASN A 110 5.87 2.82 20.40
CA ASN A 110 6.81 2.07 19.54
C ASN A 110 8.24 1.96 20.10
N SER A 111 8.48 2.32 21.38
CA SER A 111 9.84 2.28 21.96
C SER A 111 9.82 2.14 23.49
N SER A 112 10.81 1.41 24.03
CA SER A 112 11.07 1.33 25.47
C SER A 112 11.54 2.65 26.10
N THR A 113 11.85 3.67 25.28
CA THR A 113 12.18 5.03 25.72
C THR A 113 11.13 6.03 25.22
N THR A 114 10.62 6.87 26.13
CA THR A 114 9.74 8.00 25.77
C THR A 114 10.39 8.88 24.70
N SER A 115 9.70 9.04 23.57
CA SER A 115 10.16 9.88 22.45
C SER A 115 9.15 10.99 22.15
N VAL A 116 9.63 12.16 21.72
CA VAL A 116 8.77 13.23 21.22
C VAL A 116 8.32 12.83 19.81
N VAL A 117 7.03 12.60 19.63
CA VAL A 117 6.44 12.19 18.33
C VAL A 117 5.87 13.36 17.55
N TRP A 118 5.56 14.46 18.23
CA TRP A 118 5.15 15.72 17.61
C TRP A 118 5.41 16.89 18.58
N SER A 119 5.75 18.06 18.04
CA SER A 119 5.87 19.30 18.82
C SER A 119 5.63 20.53 17.94
N THR A 120 5.25 21.65 18.54
CA THR A 120 5.14 22.94 17.83
C THR A 120 6.52 23.48 17.46
N GLU A 121 6.81 23.52 16.16
CA GLU A 121 8.02 24.11 15.60
C GLU A 121 7.85 25.62 15.36
N GLY A 122 8.93 26.32 14.97
CA GLY A 122 8.89 27.73 14.55
C GLY A 122 8.83 28.78 15.67
N LEU A 123 8.76 28.38 16.94
CA LEU A 123 8.80 29.29 18.08
C LEU A 123 10.13 30.08 18.13
N SER A 124 10.05 31.40 18.29
CA SER A 124 11.22 32.28 18.30
C SER A 124 12.13 32.02 19.51
N PRO A 125 13.47 32.03 19.37
CA PRO A 125 14.39 31.82 20.50
C PRO A 125 14.13 32.79 21.66
N GLY A 126 13.93 32.24 22.86
CA GLY A 126 13.63 33.03 24.06
C GLY A 126 12.15 33.44 24.23
N SER A 127 11.28 33.15 23.27
CA SER A 127 9.83 33.25 23.49
C SER A 127 9.39 32.23 24.55
N GLN A 128 8.41 32.60 25.38
CA GLN A 128 7.84 31.73 26.41
C GLN A 128 6.33 31.67 26.23
N VAL A 129 5.85 30.50 25.84
CA VAL A 129 4.41 30.20 25.82
C VAL A 129 3.88 30.29 27.25
N SER A 130 2.70 30.89 27.40
CA SER A 130 1.99 31.13 28.66
C SER A 130 0.62 30.44 28.67
N ALA A 131 -0.03 30.36 27.51
CA ALA A 131 -1.32 29.73 27.34
C ALA A 131 -1.51 29.17 25.92
N MET A 132 -2.49 28.29 25.75
CA MET A 132 -3.08 27.94 24.46
C MET A 132 -4.54 28.38 24.43
N GLU A 133 -4.99 28.92 23.29
CA GLU A 133 -6.36 29.38 23.06
C GLU A 133 -6.93 28.74 21.80
N LEU A 134 -8.15 28.19 21.88
CA LEU A 134 -8.91 27.75 20.71
C LEU A 134 -9.91 28.84 20.32
N ARG A 135 -9.61 29.56 19.24
CA ARG A 135 -10.44 30.66 18.73
C ARG A 135 -11.73 30.12 18.10
N ASP A 136 -12.73 30.99 18.04
CA ASP A 136 -14.06 30.74 17.44
C ASP A 136 -14.05 30.39 15.94
N SER A 137 -12.92 30.59 15.25
CA SER A 137 -12.67 30.14 13.87
C SER A 137 -12.13 28.71 13.77
N GLY A 138 -11.83 28.04 14.89
CA GLY A 138 -11.14 26.75 14.93
C GLY A 138 -9.60 26.85 14.89
N ASN A 139 -9.04 28.06 14.94
CA ASN A 139 -7.59 28.27 15.01
C ASN A 139 -7.09 28.08 16.45
N LEU A 140 -6.17 27.15 16.65
CA LEU A 140 -5.50 26.91 17.94
C LEU A 140 -4.20 27.73 17.97
N VAL A 141 -4.08 28.60 18.98
CA VAL A 141 -3.01 29.59 19.08
C VAL A 141 -2.26 29.44 20.39
N LEU A 142 -0.92 29.51 20.34
CA LEU A 142 -0.08 29.63 21.52
C LEU A 142 0.26 31.09 21.77
N LEU A 143 0.06 31.52 23.02
CA LEU A 143 0.19 32.91 23.44
C LEU A 143 1.32 33.10 24.46
N ASP A 144 2.04 34.21 24.35
CA ASP A 144 2.97 34.67 25.39
C ASP A 144 2.23 35.31 26.59
N ARG A 145 2.96 35.87 27.56
CA ARG A 145 2.37 36.54 28.73
C ARG A 145 1.65 37.86 28.41
N ASN A 146 1.89 38.44 27.24
CA ASN A 146 1.29 39.67 26.73
C ASN A 146 0.13 39.40 25.76
N ASN A 147 -0.29 38.13 25.62
CA ASN A 147 -1.26 37.65 24.63
C ASN A 147 -0.83 37.85 23.16
N VAL A 148 0.48 37.90 22.89
CA VAL A 148 1.02 37.88 21.53
C VAL A 148 1.02 36.44 21.02
N SER A 149 0.53 36.26 19.79
CA SER A 149 0.56 34.98 19.08
C SER A 149 2.00 34.56 18.77
N LEU A 150 2.38 33.37 19.23
CA LEU A 150 3.71 32.77 19.01
C LEU A 150 3.66 31.63 17.98
N TRP A 151 2.51 30.99 17.82
CA TRP A 151 2.27 29.86 16.90
C TRP A 151 0.77 29.72 16.66
N GLU A 152 0.35 29.45 15.42
CA GLU A 152 -1.06 29.26 15.03
C GLU A 152 -1.22 27.98 14.20
N SER A 153 -2.25 27.16 14.48
CA SER A 153 -2.51 25.93 13.72
C SER A 153 -2.89 26.21 12.26
N PHE A 154 -3.39 27.42 11.98
CA PHE A 154 -3.75 27.86 10.63
C PHE A 154 -2.53 28.05 9.69
N ASP A 155 -1.34 28.31 10.23
CA ASP A 155 -0.09 28.40 9.46
C ASP A 155 0.49 27.01 9.11
N HIS A 156 -0.02 25.95 9.76
CA HIS A 156 0.39 24.56 9.60
C HIS A 156 -0.80 23.65 9.20
N PRO A 157 -1.43 23.86 8.03
CA PRO A 157 -2.56 23.04 7.57
C PRO A 157 -2.19 21.57 7.40
N THR A 158 -3.18 20.68 7.44
CA THR A 158 -3.02 19.25 7.11
C THR A 158 -3.46 18.95 5.69
N ASP A 159 -4.69 18.49 5.54
CA ASP A 159 -5.38 18.05 4.32
C ASP A 159 -6.58 18.97 3.99
N THR A 160 -6.96 19.81 4.95
CA THR A 160 -8.17 20.64 4.96
C THR A 160 -7.82 22.12 5.15
N ILE A 161 -8.53 22.98 4.42
CA ILE A 161 -8.54 24.44 4.50
C ILE A 161 -9.92 24.84 5.00
N VAL A 162 -9.98 25.69 6.03
CA VAL A 162 -11.25 26.17 6.61
C VAL A 162 -11.53 27.63 6.29
N MET A 163 -12.79 28.06 6.45
CA MET A 163 -13.14 29.47 6.27
C MET A 163 -12.36 30.37 7.24
N GLY A 164 -11.86 31.50 6.73
CA GLY A 164 -11.04 32.43 7.51
C GLY A 164 -9.57 32.03 7.67
N GLN A 165 -9.17 30.85 7.16
CA GLN A 165 -7.77 30.49 6.99
C GLN A 165 -7.20 31.14 5.71
N SER A 166 -5.95 31.59 5.78
CA SER A 166 -5.23 32.25 4.69
C SER A 166 -3.82 31.67 4.57
N LEU A 167 -3.61 30.77 3.63
CA LEU A 167 -2.32 30.12 3.39
C LEU A 167 -1.40 31.05 2.58
N ALA A 168 -0.13 31.17 2.97
CA ALA A 168 0.85 31.97 2.23
C ALA A 168 1.42 31.19 1.02
N VAL A 169 2.03 31.91 0.07
CA VAL A 169 2.86 31.28 -0.97
C VAL A 169 3.98 30.45 -0.33
N GLY A 170 4.14 29.22 -0.82
CA GLY A 170 5.06 28.22 -0.28
C GLY A 170 4.40 27.24 0.70
N THR A 171 3.23 27.56 1.27
CA THR A 171 2.46 26.61 2.07
C THR A 171 1.85 25.52 1.18
N SER A 172 1.85 24.27 1.67
CA SER A 172 1.17 23.13 1.06
C SER A 172 0.05 22.59 1.94
N VAL A 173 -0.90 21.89 1.31
CA VAL A 173 -1.92 21.06 1.95
C VAL A 173 -1.74 19.66 1.38
N ASP A 174 -1.46 18.68 2.23
CA ASP A 174 -1.00 17.34 1.84
C ASP A 174 -2.05 16.28 2.19
N CYS A 175 -2.39 15.42 1.23
CA CYS A 175 -3.46 14.43 1.34
C CYS A 175 -3.15 13.35 2.39
N TYR A 176 -4.15 12.54 2.74
CA TYR A 176 -3.93 11.29 3.49
C TYR A 176 -3.27 10.24 2.59
N ASN A 177 -2.49 9.32 3.16
CA ASN A 177 -1.87 8.22 2.42
C ASN A 177 -2.91 7.21 1.90
N ALA A 178 -3.92 6.90 2.73
CA ALA A 178 -5.07 6.09 2.33
C ALA A 178 -6.32 6.47 3.15
N GLU A 179 -7.45 5.82 2.89
CA GLU A 179 -8.71 6.04 3.64
C GLU A 179 -8.54 5.78 5.15
N ASN A 180 -7.86 4.68 5.50
CA ASN A 180 -7.60 4.28 6.89
C ASN A 180 -6.24 4.76 7.42
N ASP A 181 -5.40 5.39 6.58
CA ASP A 181 -4.07 5.86 6.95
C ASP A 181 -3.96 7.39 6.77
N ARG A 182 -4.00 8.09 7.92
CA ARG A 182 -3.99 9.56 8.01
C ARG A 182 -2.59 10.18 7.88
N SER A 183 -1.55 9.37 7.70
CA SER A 183 -0.20 9.87 7.40
C SER A 183 -0.17 10.69 6.09
N VAL A 184 0.91 11.42 5.84
CA VAL A 184 1.09 12.22 4.63
C VAL A 184 1.20 11.31 3.39
N GLY A 185 0.29 11.49 2.44
CA GLY A 185 0.33 10.83 1.13
C GLY A 185 1.05 11.67 0.06
N ASP A 186 1.07 11.14 -1.18
CA ASP A 186 1.88 11.69 -2.27
C ASP A 186 1.30 12.96 -2.94
N TYR A 187 0.01 13.26 -2.74
CA TYR A 187 -0.66 14.40 -3.37
C TYR A 187 -0.64 15.64 -2.47
N ARG A 188 -0.36 16.79 -3.08
CA ARG A 188 -0.42 18.10 -2.40
C ARG A 188 -0.99 19.21 -3.25
N LEU A 189 -1.66 20.15 -2.60
CA LEU A 189 -1.99 21.46 -3.15
C LEU A 189 -0.94 22.46 -2.67
N VAL A 190 -0.28 23.17 -3.58
CA VAL A 190 0.76 24.17 -3.27
C VAL A 190 0.30 25.54 -3.73
N VAL A 191 0.41 26.54 -2.84
CA VAL A 191 0.19 27.95 -3.19
C VAL A 191 1.49 28.50 -3.79
N THR A 192 1.46 28.85 -5.08
CA THR A 192 2.61 29.41 -5.80
C THR A 192 2.40 30.91 -6.07
N GLY A 193 3.45 31.65 -6.40
CA GLY A 193 3.38 33.09 -6.70
C GLY A 193 2.53 33.48 -7.93
N GLY A 194 1.96 32.50 -8.65
CA GLY A 194 1.04 32.75 -9.77
C GLY A 194 -0.27 31.94 -9.75
N ASP A 195 -0.37 30.88 -8.94
CA ASP A 195 -1.51 29.95 -8.99
C ASP A 195 -1.57 28.99 -7.78
N ALA A 196 -2.71 28.33 -7.59
CA ALA A 196 -2.85 27.14 -6.74
C ALA A 196 -2.73 25.89 -7.60
N VAL A 197 -1.82 24.98 -7.23
CA VAL A 197 -1.36 23.89 -8.11
C VAL A 197 -1.44 22.57 -7.37
N LEU A 198 -2.09 21.54 -7.95
CA LEU A 198 -1.96 20.18 -7.42
C LEU A 198 -0.72 19.51 -8.01
N GLN A 199 0.03 18.83 -7.13
CA GLN A 199 1.27 18.15 -7.46
C GLN A 199 1.27 16.73 -6.89
N TRP A 200 1.89 15.82 -7.62
CA TRP A 200 2.25 14.47 -7.19
C TRP A 200 3.75 14.29 -7.44
N ASN A 201 4.52 14.04 -6.39
CA ASN A 201 5.99 14.00 -6.43
C ASN A 201 6.59 15.17 -7.27
N ALA A 202 6.24 16.41 -6.89
CA ALA A 202 6.57 17.67 -7.56
C ALA A 202 6.05 17.88 -9.02
N MET A 203 5.57 16.84 -9.71
CA MET A 203 4.93 16.98 -11.02
C MET A 203 3.53 17.57 -10.86
N SER A 204 3.30 18.72 -11.50
CA SER A 204 1.99 19.40 -11.47
C SER A 204 1.00 18.70 -12.40
N TYR A 205 -0.23 18.45 -11.93
CA TYR A 205 -1.30 17.78 -12.69
C TYR A 205 -2.62 18.57 -12.73
N TRP A 206 -2.67 19.73 -12.06
CA TRP A 206 -3.82 20.61 -12.08
C TRP A 206 -3.44 22.03 -11.65
N LYS A 207 -4.20 23.03 -12.12
CA LYS A 207 -4.00 24.46 -11.86
C LYS A 207 -5.35 25.19 -11.76
N LEU A 208 -5.55 25.99 -10.71
CA LEU A 208 -6.80 26.74 -10.53
C LEU A 208 -7.01 27.79 -11.66
N SER A 209 -5.94 28.38 -12.20
CA SER A 209 -6.04 29.29 -13.36
C SER A 209 -6.53 28.63 -14.65
N MET A 210 -6.48 27.30 -14.74
CA MET A 210 -6.90 26.53 -15.92
C MET A 210 -8.33 25.96 -15.79
N GLU A 211 -9.00 26.20 -14.65
CA GLU A 211 -10.38 25.75 -14.43
C GLU A 211 -11.41 26.60 -15.21
N PRO A 212 -12.41 26.00 -15.88
CA PRO A 212 -13.51 26.75 -16.50
C PRO A 212 -14.36 27.57 -15.52
N LYS A 213 -14.39 27.16 -14.24
CA LYS A 213 -15.03 27.93 -13.15
C LYS A 213 -14.09 28.94 -12.48
N GLY A 214 -12.80 28.87 -12.77
CA GLY A 214 -11.80 29.84 -12.32
C GLY A 214 -11.86 31.10 -13.18
N SER A 215 -11.69 32.26 -12.55
CA SER A 215 -11.56 33.53 -13.28
C SER A 215 -10.35 34.31 -12.76
N GLN A 216 -9.52 34.78 -13.68
CA GLN A 216 -8.37 35.64 -13.37
C GLN A 216 -8.80 37.11 -13.47
N ASP A 217 -8.89 37.77 -12.33
CA ASP A 217 -9.26 39.18 -12.20
C ASP A 217 -8.05 40.12 -12.29
N SER A 218 -6.84 39.63 -11.94
CA SER A 218 -5.62 40.45 -11.92
C SER A 218 -4.37 39.65 -12.33
N LYS A 219 -3.32 40.40 -12.70
CA LYS A 219 -1.98 39.90 -13.06
C LYS A 219 -0.92 40.19 -11.99
N VAL A 220 -1.33 40.73 -10.83
CA VAL A 220 -0.46 40.92 -9.65
C VAL A 220 -0.02 39.53 -9.14
N PRO A 221 1.22 39.36 -8.64
CA PRO A 221 1.65 38.10 -8.05
C PRO A 221 0.74 37.65 -6.90
N VAL A 222 0.43 36.35 -6.88
CA VAL A 222 -0.26 35.72 -5.75
C VAL A 222 0.64 35.79 -4.52
N SER A 223 0.07 36.07 -3.36
CA SER A 223 0.73 36.05 -2.06
C SER A 223 0.01 35.17 -1.05
N PHE A 224 -1.31 35.01 -1.16
CA PHE A 224 -2.12 34.18 -0.29
C PHE A 224 -3.20 33.41 -1.04
N LEU A 225 -3.61 32.26 -0.49
CA LEU A 225 -4.86 31.55 -0.81
C LEU A 225 -5.78 31.62 0.41
N ALA A 226 -7.04 32.03 0.22
CA ALA A 226 -8.02 32.15 1.28
C ALA A 226 -9.36 31.52 0.90
N LEU A 227 -10.00 30.88 1.88
CA LEU A 227 -11.35 30.32 1.78
C LEU A 227 -12.32 31.16 2.63
N ASN A 228 -13.49 31.49 2.09
CA ASN A 228 -14.54 32.21 2.81
C ASN A 228 -15.94 31.65 2.51
N ASP A 229 -16.95 32.39 2.97
CA ASP A 229 -18.39 32.16 2.78
C ASP A 229 -18.84 32.17 1.31
N THR A 230 -18.14 32.87 0.43
CA THR A 230 -18.51 33.12 -0.98
C THR A 230 -17.60 32.45 -2.01
N GLY A 231 -16.48 31.84 -1.63
CA GLY A 231 -15.61 31.13 -2.56
C GLY A 231 -14.20 30.84 -2.06
N LEU A 232 -13.34 30.49 -3.02
CA LEU A 232 -11.90 30.30 -2.86
C LEU A 232 -11.17 31.37 -3.69
N PHE A 233 -10.19 32.05 -3.09
CA PHE A 233 -9.54 33.21 -3.67
C PHE A 233 -8.02 33.12 -3.57
N LEU A 234 -7.32 33.47 -4.64
CA LEU A 234 -5.91 33.84 -4.63
C LEU A 234 -5.81 35.35 -4.55
N LEU A 235 -5.05 35.84 -3.58
CA LEU A 235 -4.97 37.25 -3.20
C LEU A 235 -3.54 37.78 -3.37
N GLY A 236 -3.44 39.07 -3.67
CA GLY A 236 -2.19 39.81 -3.68
C GLY A 236 -1.63 40.07 -2.28
N SER A 237 -0.49 40.75 -2.22
CA SER A 237 0.25 41.03 -0.96
C SER A 237 -0.52 41.92 0.01
N ASP A 238 -1.49 42.69 -0.47
CA ASP A 238 -2.41 43.52 0.30
C ASP A 238 -3.55 42.73 0.97
N ARG A 239 -3.67 41.42 0.69
CA ARG A 239 -4.78 40.54 1.12
C ARG A 239 -6.17 41.01 0.66
N SER A 240 -6.25 41.89 -0.33
CA SER A 240 -7.51 42.50 -0.80
C SER A 240 -7.69 42.41 -2.32
N THR A 241 -6.59 42.54 -3.08
CA THR A 241 -6.58 42.40 -4.53
C THR A 241 -6.78 40.94 -4.90
N VAL A 242 -7.93 40.62 -5.48
CA VAL A 242 -8.22 39.28 -6.02
C VAL A 242 -7.43 39.08 -7.32
N VAL A 243 -6.64 38.01 -7.37
CA VAL A 243 -5.83 37.61 -8.52
C VAL A 243 -6.58 36.56 -9.34
N ILE A 244 -6.97 35.45 -8.70
CA ILE A 244 -7.81 34.39 -9.29
C ILE A 244 -8.89 34.06 -8.27
N LYS A 245 -10.13 33.81 -8.73
CA LYS A 245 -11.26 33.41 -7.88
C LYS A 245 -12.01 32.21 -8.44
N LEU A 246 -12.52 31.39 -7.53
CA LEU A 246 -13.55 30.39 -7.73
C LEU A 246 -14.76 30.81 -6.90
N THR A 247 -15.74 31.45 -7.54
CA THR A 247 -16.97 31.89 -6.88
C THR A 247 -17.90 30.71 -6.61
N LEU A 248 -18.40 30.63 -5.38
CA LEU A 248 -19.33 29.61 -4.90
C LEU A 248 -20.59 30.29 -4.34
N GLY A 249 -21.60 29.51 -3.92
CA GLY A 249 -22.75 30.09 -3.22
C GLY A 249 -22.36 30.58 -1.81
N PRO A 250 -23.20 31.35 -1.10
CA PRO A 250 -22.99 31.62 0.32
C PRO A 250 -23.05 30.32 1.15
N ALA A 251 -22.28 30.27 2.24
CA ALA A 251 -22.25 29.14 3.18
C ALA A 251 -21.80 29.58 4.59
N ASP A 252 -22.51 29.12 5.63
CA ASP A 252 -22.17 29.38 7.04
C ASP A 252 -20.96 28.55 7.51
N PHE A 253 -20.73 27.38 6.91
CA PHE A 253 -19.54 26.58 7.11
C PHE A 253 -19.15 25.85 5.82
N ARG A 254 -17.88 25.99 5.44
CA ARG A 254 -17.26 25.39 4.26
C ARG A 254 -15.86 24.92 4.59
N VAL A 255 -15.48 23.79 3.99
CA VAL A 255 -14.10 23.31 3.97
C VAL A 255 -13.69 23.00 2.54
N ALA A 256 -12.41 23.24 2.23
CA ALA A 256 -11.78 22.72 1.03
C ALA A 256 -10.77 21.64 1.44
N LYS A 257 -10.82 20.46 0.83
CA LYS A 257 -10.02 19.29 1.24
C LYS A 257 -9.41 18.60 0.04
N LEU A 258 -8.14 18.23 0.15
CA LEU A 258 -7.47 17.34 -0.78
C LEU A 258 -7.66 15.88 -0.33
N GLY A 259 -8.32 15.08 -1.16
CA GLY A 259 -8.52 13.64 -0.91
C GLY A 259 -7.26 12.83 -1.21
N PHE A 260 -7.19 11.62 -0.65
CA PHE A 260 -6.15 10.62 -0.98
C PHE A 260 -6.29 10.10 -2.43
N ASP A 261 -7.46 10.33 -3.05
CA ASP A 261 -7.75 10.10 -4.47
C ASP A 261 -7.12 11.15 -5.40
N GLY A 262 -6.40 12.15 -4.86
CA GLY A 262 -5.80 13.23 -5.64
C GLY A 262 -6.81 14.29 -6.11
N LYS A 263 -8.04 14.29 -5.60
CA LYS A 263 -9.03 15.32 -5.94
C LYS A 263 -9.08 16.41 -4.88
N PHE A 264 -9.00 17.66 -5.34
CA PHE A 264 -9.31 18.81 -4.51
C PHE A 264 -10.80 19.10 -4.57
N SER A 265 -11.46 19.05 -3.40
CA SER A 265 -12.90 19.23 -3.26
C SER A 265 -13.22 20.43 -2.37
N VAL A 266 -14.32 21.13 -2.67
CA VAL A 266 -14.89 22.16 -1.78
C VAL A 266 -16.30 21.74 -1.43
N ARG A 267 -16.57 21.63 -0.12
CA ARG A 267 -17.83 21.16 0.44
C ARG A 267 -18.34 22.13 1.49
N LYS A 268 -19.63 22.45 1.43
CA LYS A 268 -20.32 23.20 2.49
C LYS A 268 -21.19 22.28 3.35
N PHE A 269 -21.43 22.70 4.57
CA PHE A 269 -22.33 22.04 5.50
C PHE A 269 -23.61 22.88 5.65
N VAL A 270 -24.74 22.32 5.24
CA VAL A 270 -26.06 22.97 5.24
C VAL A 270 -27.11 21.91 5.60
N ASP A 271 -28.08 22.24 6.45
CA ASP A 271 -29.17 21.35 6.86
C ASP A 271 -28.68 19.96 7.31
N GLU A 272 -27.69 19.95 8.20
CA GLU A 272 -27.00 18.76 8.74
C GLU A 272 -26.27 17.87 7.70
N ASN A 273 -26.19 18.31 6.44
CA ASN A 273 -25.66 17.53 5.33
C ASN A 273 -24.45 18.20 4.65
N TRP A 274 -23.58 17.37 4.09
CA TRP A 274 -22.45 17.81 3.28
C TRP A 274 -22.84 17.92 1.80
N VAL A 275 -22.71 19.12 1.25
CA VAL A 275 -22.97 19.41 -0.17
C VAL A 275 -21.65 19.75 -0.87
N GLN A 276 -21.31 18.99 -1.90
CA GLN A 276 -20.13 19.23 -2.74
C GLN A 276 -20.42 20.32 -3.77
N GLU A 277 -19.66 21.41 -3.73
CA GLU A 277 -19.83 22.56 -4.64
C GLU A 277 -18.79 22.57 -5.76
N PHE A 278 -17.62 22.02 -5.49
CA PHE A 278 -16.51 21.91 -6.43
C PHE A 278 -15.73 20.62 -6.20
N VAL A 279 -15.22 20.05 -7.29
CA VAL A 279 -14.21 18.97 -7.29
C VAL A 279 -13.38 19.09 -8.56
N SER A 280 -12.06 18.93 -8.46
CA SER A 280 -11.18 18.80 -9.64
C SER A 280 -9.86 18.08 -9.29
N PRO A 281 -9.17 17.40 -10.24
CA PRO A 281 -9.52 17.20 -11.65
C PRO A 281 -10.89 16.55 -11.87
N ALA A 282 -11.65 17.06 -12.85
CA ALA A 282 -12.92 16.47 -13.26
C ALA A 282 -12.72 15.26 -14.21
N ASP A 283 -11.60 15.21 -14.93
CA ASP A 283 -11.17 14.04 -15.69
C ASP A 283 -10.37 13.11 -14.77
N GLU A 284 -10.87 11.89 -14.56
CA GLU A 284 -10.20 10.85 -13.77
C GLU A 284 -8.80 10.53 -14.33
N CYS A 285 -8.61 10.59 -15.66
CA CYS A 285 -7.32 10.29 -16.30
C CYS A 285 -6.26 11.38 -16.11
N GLN A 286 -6.64 12.56 -15.63
CA GLN A 286 -5.72 13.64 -15.26
C GLN A 286 -5.06 13.38 -13.88
N ILE A 287 -5.56 12.41 -13.12
CA ILE A 287 -5.04 12.05 -11.79
C ILE A 287 -3.82 11.12 -11.93
N PRO A 288 -2.65 11.48 -11.35
CA PRO A 288 -1.37 10.80 -11.60
C PRO A 288 -1.32 9.28 -11.39
N LEU A 289 -2.14 8.71 -10.48
CA LEU A 289 -2.18 7.27 -10.21
C LEU A 289 -3.52 6.60 -10.58
N SER A 290 -4.36 7.23 -11.41
CA SER A 290 -5.69 6.69 -11.79
C SER A 290 -5.64 5.24 -12.30
N CYS A 291 -4.60 4.89 -13.06
CA CYS A 291 -4.31 3.52 -13.50
C CYS A 291 -2.97 2.98 -12.97
N ASN A 292 -2.47 3.57 -11.88
CA ASN A 292 -1.18 3.30 -11.26
C ASN A 292 0.02 3.45 -12.23
N LYS A 293 1.17 2.91 -11.84
CA LYS A 293 2.45 3.02 -12.58
C LYS A 293 2.35 2.40 -13.97
N MET A 294 2.59 3.21 -15.00
CA MET A 294 2.63 2.80 -16.41
C MET A 294 1.28 2.31 -16.98
N GLY A 295 0.18 2.41 -16.23
CA GLY A 295 -1.16 2.11 -16.73
C GLY A 295 -1.67 3.19 -17.68
N LEU A 296 -2.35 2.78 -18.75
CA LEU A 296 -3.04 3.65 -19.69
C LEU A 296 -4.49 3.86 -19.25
N CYS A 297 -4.86 5.12 -18.99
CA CYS A 297 -6.21 5.56 -18.70
C CYS A 297 -6.94 6.05 -19.95
N THR A 298 -8.15 5.51 -20.18
CA THR A 298 -9.05 5.87 -21.28
C THR A 298 -10.46 6.04 -20.71
N SER A 299 -10.91 7.29 -20.56
CA SER A 299 -12.21 7.64 -19.94
C SER A 299 -12.46 6.94 -18.59
N GLY A 300 -11.46 6.96 -17.70
CA GLY A 300 -11.51 6.29 -16.39
C GLY A 300 -11.38 4.76 -16.41
N ARG A 301 -11.15 4.15 -17.57
CA ARG A 301 -10.85 2.71 -17.68
C ARG A 301 -9.36 2.48 -17.82
N CYS A 302 -8.85 1.46 -17.13
CA CYS A 302 -7.43 1.13 -17.12
C CYS A 302 -7.07 -0.05 -18.01
N SER A 303 -5.98 0.10 -18.76
CA SER A 303 -5.34 -0.92 -19.58
C SER A 303 -3.82 -0.77 -19.48
N CYS A 304 -3.04 -1.68 -20.08
CA CYS A 304 -1.60 -1.46 -20.27
C CYS A 304 -1.32 -0.96 -21.69
N PRO A 305 -0.32 -0.06 -21.87
CA PRO A 305 0.15 0.34 -23.20
C PRO A 305 0.62 -0.85 -24.05
N PRO A 306 0.65 -0.72 -25.39
CA PRO A 306 1.32 -1.66 -26.28
C PRO A 306 2.74 -2.03 -25.81
N ASN A 307 3.07 -3.33 -25.87
CA ASN A 307 4.32 -3.92 -25.35
C ASN A 307 4.46 -3.94 -23.81
N PHE A 308 3.37 -3.67 -23.08
CA PHE A 308 3.29 -3.85 -21.64
C PHE A 308 2.13 -4.80 -21.27
N HIS A 309 2.24 -5.40 -20.09
CA HIS A 309 1.21 -6.25 -19.48
C HIS A 309 1.07 -5.94 -17.99
N GLY A 310 -0.03 -6.38 -17.38
CA GLY A 310 -0.26 -6.16 -15.95
C GLY A 310 0.77 -6.90 -15.11
N ASP A 311 1.37 -6.19 -14.14
CA ASP A 311 2.37 -6.73 -13.24
C ASP A 311 1.80 -7.87 -12.37
N PRO A 312 2.30 -9.12 -12.52
CA PRO A 312 1.82 -10.26 -11.74
C PRO A 312 2.04 -10.11 -10.23
N LEU A 313 2.98 -9.27 -9.79
CA LEU A 313 3.40 -9.14 -8.40
C LEU A 313 2.63 -8.04 -7.65
N SER A 314 2.38 -6.89 -8.27
CA SER A 314 1.72 -5.74 -7.61
C SER A 314 0.22 -5.62 -7.85
N LYS A 315 -0.37 -6.35 -8.83
CA LYS A 315 -1.76 -6.21 -9.29
C LYS A 315 -2.17 -4.79 -9.75
N SER A 316 -1.25 -3.83 -9.78
CA SER A 316 -1.53 -2.40 -9.86
C SER A 316 -0.40 -1.65 -10.57
N GLY A 317 0.01 -2.16 -11.74
CA GLY A 317 1.00 -1.52 -12.59
C GLY A 317 1.23 -2.29 -13.88
N CYS A 318 1.95 -1.68 -14.82
CA CYS A 318 2.28 -2.31 -16.10
C CYS A 318 3.80 -2.50 -16.26
N THR A 319 4.21 -3.70 -16.69
CA THR A 319 5.62 -4.09 -16.93
C THR A 319 5.84 -4.47 -18.40
N PRO A 320 7.05 -4.28 -18.95
CA PRO A 320 7.36 -4.68 -20.32
C PRO A 320 7.03 -6.16 -20.58
N THR A 321 6.44 -6.47 -21.74
CA THR A 321 6.12 -7.85 -22.14
C THR A 321 7.39 -8.67 -22.40
N ASP A 322 8.49 -8.03 -22.82
CA ASP A 322 9.80 -8.66 -22.95
C ASP A 322 10.45 -8.79 -21.56
N ALA A 323 10.53 -10.01 -21.04
CA ALA A 323 11.12 -10.31 -19.73
C ALA A 323 12.64 -10.02 -19.63
N SER A 324 13.32 -9.74 -20.75
CA SER A 324 14.71 -9.26 -20.74
C SER A 324 14.81 -7.76 -20.44
N LEU A 325 13.70 -7.02 -20.52
CA LEU A 325 13.63 -5.57 -20.27
C LEU A 325 12.95 -5.28 -18.93
N ALA A 326 13.56 -4.39 -18.15
CA ALA A 326 12.93 -3.82 -16.96
C ALA A 326 12.80 -2.30 -17.07
N LEU A 327 11.81 -1.75 -16.35
CA LEU A 327 11.76 -0.33 -16.04
C LEU A 327 12.87 -0.01 -15.03
N PRO A 328 13.78 0.94 -15.31
CA PRO A 328 14.77 1.35 -14.34
C PRO A 328 14.09 2.01 -13.14
N SER A 329 14.58 1.70 -11.93
CA SER A 329 14.47 2.64 -10.82
C SER A 329 15.42 3.82 -11.09
N GLY A 330 15.04 5.04 -10.71
CA GLY A 330 15.96 6.18 -10.75
C GLY A 330 17.28 5.92 -10.02
N CYS A 331 18.32 6.69 -10.33
CA CYS A 331 19.69 6.39 -9.89
C CYS A 331 19.90 6.39 -8.36
N SER A 332 19.83 5.21 -7.73
CA SER A 332 20.31 5.00 -6.37
C SER A 332 21.85 5.02 -6.34
N ASN A 333 22.42 5.97 -5.59
CA ASN A 333 23.86 6.10 -5.30
C ASN A 333 24.78 6.40 -6.50
N GLY A 334 24.32 7.23 -7.44
CA GLY A 334 25.20 7.98 -8.35
C GLY A 334 26.09 7.19 -9.31
N LYS A 335 25.88 5.87 -9.44
CA LYS A 335 26.53 5.05 -10.47
C LYS A 335 25.70 5.08 -11.73
N GLU A 336 26.29 5.59 -12.81
CA GLU A 336 25.75 5.42 -14.15
C GLU A 336 25.48 3.94 -14.42
N LEU A 337 24.33 3.67 -15.01
CA LEU A 337 23.93 2.31 -15.30
C LEU A 337 24.66 1.83 -16.56
N ASN A 338 25.72 1.03 -16.37
CA ASN A 338 26.46 0.36 -17.46
C ASN A 338 25.64 -0.69 -18.26
N SER A 339 24.31 -0.64 -18.20
CA SER A 339 23.40 -1.45 -18.99
C SER A 339 23.03 -0.71 -20.28
N SER A 340 22.89 -1.45 -21.37
CA SER A 340 22.31 -0.91 -22.61
C SER A 340 20.88 -0.41 -22.35
N VAL A 341 20.66 0.87 -22.65
CA VAL A 341 19.38 1.56 -22.53
C VAL A 341 18.61 1.41 -23.84
N PHE A 342 17.33 1.07 -23.73
CA PHE A 342 16.39 0.96 -24.84
C PHE A 342 15.20 1.89 -24.61
N TYR A 343 14.49 2.22 -25.68
CA TYR A 343 13.27 3.04 -25.63
C TYR A 343 12.10 2.25 -26.23
N VAL A 344 11.19 1.77 -25.38
CA VAL A 344 9.97 1.08 -25.81
C VAL A 344 8.94 2.13 -26.22
N ASN A 345 8.38 1.99 -27.43
CA ASN A 345 7.32 2.86 -27.92
C ASN A 345 6.00 2.52 -27.22
N LEU A 346 5.38 3.53 -26.59
CA LEU A 346 4.06 3.43 -25.98
C LEU A 346 2.92 3.56 -27.00
N GLY A 347 3.20 4.13 -28.17
CA GLY A 347 2.22 4.43 -29.20
C GLY A 347 2.13 5.91 -29.53
N SER A 348 1.38 6.20 -30.59
CA SER A 348 0.90 7.54 -30.94
C SER A 348 -0.41 7.86 -30.22
N GLU A 349 -0.72 9.14 -30.10
CA GLU A 349 -1.99 9.65 -29.55
C GLU A 349 -2.15 9.51 -28.02
N LEU A 350 -1.05 9.27 -27.33
CA LEU A 350 -0.98 9.28 -25.87
C LEU A 350 -0.40 10.61 -25.35
N ASP A 351 -0.70 10.94 -24.10
CA ASP A 351 -0.12 12.05 -23.36
C ASP A 351 0.18 11.64 -21.90
N TYR A 352 0.89 12.49 -21.17
CA TYR A 352 1.14 12.33 -19.73
C TYR A 352 0.45 13.43 -18.95
N PHE A 353 -0.11 13.08 -17.79
CA PHE A 353 -0.87 14.01 -16.95
C PHE A 353 -0.12 15.34 -16.69
N ALA A 354 1.22 15.30 -16.58
CA ALA A 354 2.03 16.47 -16.26
C ALA A 354 2.35 17.37 -17.48
N ASN A 355 2.27 16.84 -18.71
CA ASN A 355 2.73 17.53 -19.92
C ASN A 355 1.95 18.82 -20.22
N GLY A 356 0.70 18.92 -19.76
CA GLY A 356 -0.13 20.14 -19.86
C GLY A 356 0.32 21.27 -18.93
N PHE A 357 1.09 20.96 -17.89
CA PHE A 357 1.41 21.91 -16.80
C PHE A 357 2.88 22.34 -16.74
N MET A 358 3.76 21.67 -17.50
CA MET A 358 5.19 21.97 -17.61
C MET A 358 5.59 22.50 -19.00
N ALA A 359 6.69 23.26 -19.05
CA ALA A 359 7.34 23.59 -20.31
C ALA A 359 8.15 22.38 -20.83
N PRO A 360 8.28 22.19 -22.16
CA PRO A 360 9.18 21.16 -22.70
C PRO A 360 10.63 21.46 -22.30
N ALA A 361 11.37 20.44 -21.89
CA ALA A 361 12.77 20.52 -21.51
C ALA A 361 13.67 21.05 -22.64
N LYS A 362 13.27 20.82 -23.89
CA LYS A 362 13.86 21.45 -25.07
C LYS A 362 12.85 21.52 -26.23
N ARG A 363 12.98 22.53 -27.09
CA ARG A 363 12.21 22.69 -28.34
C ARG A 363 13.12 22.53 -29.55
N ASP A 364 12.52 22.37 -30.72
CA ASP A 364 13.20 22.37 -32.01
C ASP A 364 14.33 21.33 -32.13
N ILE A 365 14.16 20.17 -31.47
CA ILE A 365 15.06 19.03 -31.57
C ILE A 365 14.38 17.81 -32.20
N ASN A 366 15.17 16.88 -32.71
CA ASN A 366 14.68 15.58 -33.21
C ASN A 366 14.49 14.57 -32.05
N LEU A 367 13.77 13.48 -32.34
CA LEU A 367 13.47 12.42 -31.38
C LEU A 367 14.72 11.80 -30.75
N LEU A 368 15.77 11.53 -31.54
CA LEU A 368 17.01 10.91 -31.05
C LEU A 368 17.74 11.81 -30.05
N ALA A 369 17.76 13.13 -30.28
CA ALA A 369 18.30 14.09 -29.33
C ALA A 369 17.46 14.17 -28.04
N CYS A 370 16.14 13.99 -28.12
CA CYS A 370 15.27 13.91 -26.95
C CYS A 370 15.53 12.64 -26.12
N GLN A 371 15.75 11.49 -26.78
CA GLN A 371 16.16 10.24 -26.14
C GLN A 371 17.56 10.35 -25.50
N ASP A 372 18.52 11.00 -26.15
CA ASP A 372 19.86 11.24 -25.59
C ASP A 372 19.80 12.14 -24.34
N LEU A 373 18.99 13.21 -24.34
CA LEU A 373 18.73 14.04 -23.15
C LEU A 373 18.19 13.21 -21.97
N CYS A 374 17.22 12.33 -22.22
CA CYS A 374 16.68 11.45 -21.19
C CYS A 374 17.65 10.33 -20.78
N THR A 375 18.53 9.88 -21.68
CA THR A 375 19.54 8.86 -21.38
C THR A 375 20.54 9.40 -20.36
N ARG A 376 21.02 10.63 -20.58
CA ARG A 376 21.96 11.35 -19.70
C ARG A 376 21.34 11.81 -18.38
N ASN A 377 20.02 11.95 -18.29
CA ASN A 377 19.34 12.32 -17.05
C ASN A 377 18.99 11.05 -16.23
N CYS A 378 19.64 10.91 -15.07
CA CYS A 378 19.44 9.82 -14.10
C CYS A 378 18.01 9.72 -13.54
N SER A 379 17.29 10.84 -13.46
CA SER A 379 15.89 10.89 -12.99
C SER A 379 14.88 10.69 -14.11
N CYS A 380 15.31 10.72 -15.38
CA CYS A 380 14.43 10.55 -16.53
C CYS A 380 14.22 9.06 -16.85
N LEU A 381 12.95 8.65 -16.86
CA LEU A 381 12.51 7.27 -17.10
C LEU A 381 11.69 7.13 -18.41
N GLY A 382 11.47 8.21 -19.15
CA GLY A 382 10.79 8.19 -20.44
C GLY A 382 10.72 9.58 -21.07
N ILE A 383 10.18 9.67 -22.28
CA ILE A 383 9.93 10.93 -22.99
C ILE A 383 8.54 10.95 -23.63
N PHE A 384 7.98 12.15 -23.77
CA PHE A 384 6.93 12.44 -24.74
C PHE A 384 7.43 13.46 -25.75
N TYR A 385 7.36 13.13 -27.03
CA TYR A 385 7.91 13.94 -28.12
C TYR A 385 6.82 14.49 -29.04
N GLY A 386 6.75 15.82 -29.16
CA GLY A 386 5.86 16.52 -30.09
C GLY A 386 6.46 16.54 -31.50
N ASN A 387 6.02 15.61 -32.36
CA ASN A 387 6.62 15.38 -33.69
C ASN A 387 6.56 16.60 -34.63
N SER A 388 5.51 17.42 -34.53
CA SER A 388 5.34 18.64 -35.33
C SER A 388 6.09 19.86 -34.79
N SER A 389 6.41 19.88 -33.49
CA SER A 389 6.94 21.05 -32.77
C SER A 389 8.35 20.87 -32.20
N GLY A 390 8.99 19.72 -32.48
CA GLY A 390 10.30 19.36 -31.93
C GLY A 390 10.39 19.40 -30.41
N SER A 391 9.25 19.36 -29.70
CA SER A 391 9.16 19.62 -28.27
C SER A 391 9.34 18.34 -27.47
N CYS A 392 10.33 18.34 -26.59
CA CYS A 392 10.75 17.21 -25.77
C CYS A 392 10.30 17.38 -24.32
N TYR A 393 9.44 16.48 -23.86
CA TYR A 393 9.01 16.38 -22.46
C TYR A 393 9.66 15.15 -21.82
N LEU A 394 10.15 15.29 -20.59
CA LEU A 394 10.83 14.21 -19.86
C LEU A 394 9.90 13.68 -18.76
N LEU A 395 9.78 12.36 -18.64
CA LEU A 395 9.05 11.73 -17.55
C LEU A 395 10.03 11.46 -16.41
N GLU A 396 9.79 12.08 -15.26
CA GLU A 396 10.63 11.94 -14.08
C GLU A 396 10.23 10.73 -13.23
N ASN A 397 11.10 10.36 -12.29
CA ASN A 397 10.85 9.29 -11.32
C ASN A 397 10.07 9.83 -10.11
N PRO A 398 8.98 9.18 -9.66
CA PRO A 398 8.39 7.94 -10.17
C PRO A 398 7.42 8.14 -11.33
N LEU A 399 7.20 7.07 -12.11
CA LEU A 399 6.26 7.05 -13.24
C LEU A 399 4.83 6.81 -12.75
N GLY A 400 3.92 7.73 -13.09
CA GLY A 400 2.48 7.56 -12.89
C GLY A 400 1.77 6.89 -14.08
N SER A 401 0.49 7.20 -14.24
CA SER A 401 -0.36 6.76 -15.34
C SER A 401 -0.15 7.59 -16.61
N ILE A 402 -0.41 6.96 -17.75
CA ILE A 402 -0.48 7.57 -19.08
C ILE A 402 -1.95 7.80 -19.41
N MET A 403 -2.26 8.83 -20.18
CA MET A 403 -3.63 9.14 -20.61
C MET A 403 -3.74 9.18 -22.14
N GLU A 404 -4.94 8.99 -22.66
CA GLU A 404 -5.26 9.30 -24.05
C GLU A 404 -5.20 10.82 -24.30
N ALA A 405 -4.66 11.25 -25.45
CA ALA A 405 -4.52 12.67 -25.76
C ALA A 405 -5.89 13.30 -26.11
N SER A 406 -6.37 14.21 -25.26
CA SER A 406 -7.67 14.89 -25.39
C SER A 406 -7.83 15.80 -26.61
N SER A 407 -6.76 16.11 -27.36
CA SER A 407 -6.81 16.96 -28.55
C SER A 407 -5.77 16.56 -29.60
N SER A 408 -6.00 16.91 -30.87
CA SER A 408 -5.02 16.69 -31.94
C SER A 408 -3.68 17.41 -31.70
N ASN A 409 -3.70 18.54 -30.97
CA ASN A 409 -2.51 19.34 -30.67
C ASN A 409 -1.72 18.82 -29.46
N SER A 410 -2.30 17.94 -28.63
CA SER A 410 -1.62 17.25 -27.52
C SER A 410 -1.12 15.84 -27.90
N LYS A 411 -1.36 15.37 -29.14
CA LYS A 411 -0.85 14.09 -29.64
C LYS A 411 0.69 14.10 -29.70
N ARG A 412 1.31 13.42 -28.73
CA ARG A 412 2.77 13.22 -28.64
C ARG A 412 3.10 11.74 -28.90
N LEU A 413 4.37 11.47 -29.20
CA LEU A 413 4.91 10.11 -29.29
C LEU A 413 5.54 9.75 -27.93
N GLY A 414 4.99 8.75 -27.24
CA GLY A 414 5.48 8.31 -25.94
C GLY A 414 6.54 7.22 -26.06
N TYR A 415 7.66 7.37 -25.35
CA TYR A 415 8.68 6.33 -25.24
C TYR A 415 9.12 6.17 -23.79
N VAL A 416 9.33 4.93 -23.35
CA VAL A 416 9.77 4.62 -21.98
C VAL A 416 11.15 4.01 -22.00
N LYS A 417 12.02 4.52 -21.12
CA LYS A 417 13.39 4.06 -20.92
C LYS A 417 13.31 2.69 -20.28
N THR A 418 13.88 1.68 -20.92
CA THR A 418 14.03 0.33 -20.39
C THR A 418 15.50 -0.06 -20.37
N ILE A 419 15.83 -1.01 -19.52
CA ILE A 419 17.20 -1.50 -19.33
C ILE A 419 17.21 -3.01 -19.54
N VAL A 420 18.25 -3.53 -20.18
CA VAL A 420 18.41 -4.98 -20.25
C VAL A 420 18.73 -5.51 -18.86
N VAL A 421 17.82 -6.32 -18.33
CA VAL A 421 18.12 -7.21 -17.21
C VAL A 421 19.05 -8.27 -17.76
N SER A 422 20.35 -7.99 -17.68
CA SER A 422 21.33 -9.08 -17.72
C SER A 422 20.92 -10.03 -16.60
N SER A 423 20.35 -11.17 -16.98
CA SER A 423 20.30 -12.32 -16.10
C SER A 423 21.74 -12.63 -15.74
N ARG A 424 22.16 -12.12 -14.58
CA ARG A 424 23.07 -12.83 -13.71
C ARG A 424 22.34 -14.12 -13.32
N THR A 425 22.31 -15.05 -14.27
CA THR A 425 22.90 -16.34 -13.97
C THR A 425 24.11 -16.02 -13.11
N ASN A 426 24.03 -16.42 -11.85
CA ASN A 426 25.25 -16.63 -11.12
C ASN A 426 25.97 -17.70 -11.95
N LYS A 427 26.85 -17.26 -12.85
CA LYS A 427 28.20 -17.79 -12.86
C LYS A 427 28.61 -17.73 -11.40
N VAL A 428 28.30 -18.83 -10.71
CA VAL A 428 29.02 -19.25 -9.52
C VAL A 428 30.46 -18.95 -9.90
N ASN A 429 31.09 -18.05 -9.15
CA ASN A 429 32.53 -17.94 -9.24
C ASN A 429 33.00 -19.35 -8.93
N GLU A 430 33.38 -20.11 -9.97
CA GLU A 430 34.32 -21.18 -9.79
C GLU A 430 35.55 -20.48 -9.23
N SER A 431 35.61 -20.47 -7.89
CA SER A 431 36.80 -20.16 -7.14
C SER A 431 37.92 -20.86 -7.86
N ALA A 432 38.94 -20.10 -8.29
CA ALA A 432 40.04 -20.63 -9.05
C ALA A 432 40.57 -21.88 -8.32
N LYS A 433 40.22 -23.06 -8.83
CA LYS A 433 40.67 -24.33 -8.27
C LYS A 433 42.15 -24.40 -8.62
N PHE A 434 42.98 -23.94 -7.68
CA PHE A 434 44.41 -24.21 -7.70
C PHE A 434 44.61 -25.69 -8.03
N PRO A 435 45.50 -26.03 -8.98
CA PRO A 435 45.61 -27.39 -9.48
C PRO A 435 46.32 -28.29 -8.47
N ILE A 436 45.60 -28.72 -7.42
CA ILE A 436 46.03 -29.79 -6.52
C ILE A 436 45.71 -31.14 -7.17
N VAL A 437 46.29 -31.35 -8.35
CA VAL A 437 46.60 -32.69 -8.91
C VAL A 437 48.10 -32.74 -9.21
N GLY A 438 48.88 -32.18 -8.27
CA GLY A 438 50.33 -32.29 -8.18
C GLY A 438 50.79 -33.25 -7.06
N LEU A 439 49.92 -34.16 -6.58
CA LEU A 439 50.29 -35.15 -5.55
C LEU A 439 49.43 -36.43 -5.46
N VAL A 440 48.84 -36.90 -6.57
CA VAL A 440 48.51 -38.35 -6.76
C VAL A 440 48.73 -38.75 -8.24
N LEU A 441 49.95 -38.56 -8.73
CA LEU A 441 50.46 -39.38 -9.84
C LEU A 441 51.18 -40.57 -9.19
N LEU A 442 50.97 -41.78 -9.74
CA LEU A 442 51.14 -43.09 -9.09
C LEU A 442 49.97 -43.40 -8.10
N PRO A 443 49.12 -44.44 -8.31
CA PRO A 443 49.35 -45.66 -9.09
C PRO A 443 48.18 -46.03 -10.04
N SER A 444 48.10 -45.44 -11.24
CA SER A 444 47.03 -45.74 -12.23
C SER A 444 47.51 -46.29 -13.58
N SER A 445 48.82 -46.38 -13.81
CA SER A 445 49.41 -47.02 -15.00
C SER A 445 49.60 -48.55 -14.85
N GLY A 446 49.71 -49.06 -13.62
CA GLY A 446 49.90 -50.50 -13.36
C GLY A 446 48.64 -51.35 -13.60
N ILE A 447 47.47 -50.82 -13.23
CA ILE A 447 46.19 -51.56 -13.33
C ILE A 447 45.80 -51.76 -14.80
N LEU A 448 46.04 -50.77 -15.66
CA LEU A 448 45.73 -50.87 -17.09
C LEU A 448 46.59 -51.95 -17.79
N LEU A 449 47.88 -52.05 -17.44
CA LEU A 449 48.77 -53.08 -17.97
C LEU A 449 48.37 -54.50 -17.51
N ILE A 450 47.96 -54.66 -16.26
CA ILE A 450 47.47 -55.95 -15.74
C ILE A 450 46.20 -56.39 -16.49
N ILE A 451 45.26 -55.46 -16.74
CA ILE A 451 44.04 -55.75 -17.50
C ILE A 451 44.37 -56.17 -18.95
N ILE A 452 45.32 -55.51 -19.60
CA ILE A 452 45.76 -55.87 -20.96
C ILE A 452 46.42 -57.26 -20.99
N VAL A 453 47.24 -57.60 -19.99
CA VAL A 453 47.88 -58.94 -19.90
C VAL A 453 46.83 -60.03 -19.63
N VAL A 454 45.85 -59.79 -18.76
CA VAL A 454 44.76 -60.74 -18.46
C VAL A 454 43.85 -60.94 -19.68
N LEU A 455 43.46 -59.86 -20.38
CA LEU A 455 42.67 -59.95 -21.62
C LEU A 455 43.46 -60.64 -22.74
N GLY A 456 44.75 -60.35 -22.89
CA GLY A 456 45.64 -61.04 -23.83
C GLY A 456 45.72 -62.55 -23.56
N PHE A 457 45.82 -62.95 -22.28
CA PHE A 457 45.81 -64.36 -21.87
C PHE A 457 44.46 -65.05 -22.16
N ILE A 458 43.33 -64.35 -21.94
CA ILE A 458 41.98 -64.86 -22.24
C ILE A 458 41.76 -64.99 -23.76
N CYS A 459 42.16 -63.98 -24.55
CA CYS A 459 42.08 -64.02 -26.01
C CYS A 459 42.97 -65.11 -26.62
N TRP A 460 44.18 -65.32 -26.09
CA TRP A 460 45.05 -66.43 -26.50
C TRP A 460 44.41 -67.79 -26.19
N ARG A 461 43.78 -67.95 -25.02
CA ARG A 461 43.13 -69.21 -24.62
C ARG A 461 41.81 -69.51 -25.34
N ARG A 462 41.16 -68.52 -25.93
CA ARG A 462 39.85 -68.66 -26.59
C ARG A 462 39.90 -68.77 -28.11
N ASN A 463 41.10 -68.74 -28.71
CA ASN A 463 41.27 -68.83 -30.17
C ASN A 463 41.51 -70.27 -30.66
N ARG A 464 40.46 -71.09 -30.67
CA ARG A 464 40.30 -72.22 -31.62
C ARG A 464 38.94 -72.10 -32.33
N PRO A 465 38.82 -72.46 -33.63
CA PRO A 465 37.91 -71.71 -34.52
C PRO A 465 36.75 -72.53 -35.14
N TYR A 466 35.65 -71.84 -35.45
CA TYR A 466 34.69 -72.15 -36.54
C TYR A 466 33.93 -70.83 -36.88
N ARG A 467 33.82 -70.29 -38.12
CA ARG A 467 33.09 -70.73 -39.35
C ARG A 467 31.59 -71.01 -39.05
N THR A 468 30.51 -70.62 -39.77
CA THR A 468 30.18 -69.89 -41.04
C THR A 468 28.61 -69.79 -41.13
N ALA A 469 27.89 -69.00 -41.94
CA ALA A 469 28.11 -67.77 -42.74
C ALA A 469 26.79 -67.30 -43.46
N LYS A 470 26.71 -66.00 -43.86
CA LYS A 470 25.84 -65.38 -44.91
C LYS A 470 24.30 -65.22 -44.74
N LEU A 471 23.76 -64.28 -45.56
CA LEU A 471 22.36 -64.11 -46.08
C LEU A 471 21.33 -63.43 -45.14
N LYS A 472 20.31 -62.67 -45.62
CA LYS A 472 20.11 -61.84 -46.85
C LYS A 472 18.94 -60.84 -46.64
N LEU A 473 18.83 -59.89 -47.59
CA LEU A 473 17.82 -58.84 -47.82
C LEU A 473 16.32 -59.22 -47.65
N GLY A 474 15.47 -58.26 -47.21
CA GLY A 474 13.99 -58.29 -47.27
C GLY A 474 13.36 -56.91 -47.00
N ARG A 475 12.21 -56.58 -47.62
CA ARG A 475 11.54 -55.26 -47.62
C ARG A 475 10.02 -55.43 -47.44
N GLY A 476 9.34 -54.57 -46.67
CA GLY A 476 7.86 -54.53 -46.61
C GLY A 476 7.23 -53.84 -45.39
N ASP A 477 6.99 -52.53 -45.53
CA ASP A 477 5.94 -51.64 -45.01
C ASP A 477 5.03 -51.97 -43.79
N SER A 478 4.69 -50.87 -43.08
CA SER A 478 3.39 -50.53 -42.44
C SER A 478 3.20 -50.63 -40.91
N SER A 479 2.74 -49.49 -40.37
CA SER A 479 1.77 -49.33 -39.26
C SER A 479 2.24 -49.30 -37.79
N SER A 480 2.31 -48.06 -37.27
CA SER A 480 1.75 -47.60 -36.00
C SER A 480 2.38 -47.96 -34.64
N SER A 481 2.27 -46.97 -33.75
CA SER A 481 2.16 -47.02 -32.28
C SER A 481 3.43 -46.74 -31.46
N GLU A 482 3.29 -45.72 -30.60
CA GLU A 482 3.86 -45.57 -29.26
C GLU A 482 5.37 -45.29 -29.14
N LEU A 483 5.68 -44.01 -28.85
CA LEU A 483 6.94 -43.59 -28.23
C LEU A 483 6.62 -43.00 -26.85
N GLU A 484 6.97 -43.73 -25.80
CA GLU A 484 6.88 -43.28 -24.42
C GLU A 484 7.78 -42.05 -24.20
N ILE A 485 7.23 -40.99 -23.59
CA ILE A 485 8.02 -39.84 -23.17
C ILE A 485 8.51 -40.05 -21.73
N ILE A 486 9.84 -40.07 -21.60
CA ILE A 486 10.57 -40.20 -20.34
C ILE A 486 10.18 -39.08 -19.38
N SER A 487 9.60 -39.43 -18.23
CA SER A 487 9.35 -38.51 -17.13
C SER A 487 10.58 -38.40 -16.23
N ILE A 488 11.16 -37.20 -16.14
CA ILE A 488 12.30 -36.92 -15.25
C ILE A 488 11.79 -36.70 -13.81
N PRO A 489 12.33 -37.39 -12.79
CA PRO A 489 11.91 -37.18 -11.40
C PRO A 489 12.23 -35.75 -10.93
N GLY A 490 11.25 -35.05 -10.35
CA GLY A 490 11.47 -33.79 -9.60
C GLY A 490 10.90 -32.50 -10.20
N LEU A 491 10.14 -32.55 -11.30
CA LEU A 491 9.41 -31.38 -11.82
C LEU A 491 7.88 -31.51 -11.63
N PRO A 492 7.14 -30.41 -11.38
CA PRO A 492 5.68 -30.45 -11.29
C PRO A 492 5.03 -30.78 -12.64
N VAL A 493 4.22 -31.83 -12.69
CA VAL A 493 3.40 -32.18 -13.86
C VAL A 493 2.17 -31.26 -13.92
N ARG A 494 1.82 -30.78 -15.12
CA ARG A 494 0.54 -30.09 -15.36
C ARG A 494 -0.52 -31.11 -15.76
N PHE A 495 -1.65 -31.10 -15.07
CA PHE A 495 -2.86 -31.84 -15.44
C PHE A 495 -3.74 -30.98 -16.36
N ASN A 496 -4.45 -31.60 -17.30
CA ASN A 496 -5.48 -30.92 -18.06
C ASN A 496 -6.78 -30.83 -17.23
N TYR A 497 -7.68 -29.91 -17.59
CA TYR A 497 -8.92 -29.69 -16.81
C TYR A 497 -9.81 -30.96 -16.77
N GLU A 498 -9.84 -31.71 -17.86
CA GLU A 498 -10.62 -32.96 -17.95
C GLU A 498 -10.06 -34.08 -17.04
N ASP A 499 -8.74 -34.16 -16.87
CA ASP A 499 -8.09 -35.11 -15.94
C ASP A 499 -8.49 -34.81 -14.48
N LEU A 500 -8.61 -33.52 -14.13
CA LEU A 500 -9.00 -33.07 -12.79
C LEU A 500 -10.48 -33.35 -12.50
N VAL A 501 -11.36 -33.23 -13.49
CA VAL A 501 -12.78 -33.57 -13.37
C VAL A 501 -12.97 -35.09 -13.26
N ALA A 502 -12.24 -35.88 -14.05
CA ALA A 502 -12.27 -37.34 -13.97
C ALA A 502 -11.74 -37.87 -12.62
N ALA A 503 -10.70 -37.24 -12.06
CA ALA A 503 -10.08 -37.64 -10.80
C ALA A 503 -10.83 -37.19 -9.52
N THR A 504 -11.95 -36.47 -9.64
CA THR A 504 -12.69 -35.90 -8.49
C THR A 504 -14.10 -36.47 -8.28
N GLU A 505 -14.49 -37.53 -9.03
CA GLU A 505 -15.74 -38.29 -8.87
C GLU A 505 -17.00 -37.45 -8.52
N SER A 506 -17.16 -36.29 -9.16
CA SER A 506 -18.30 -35.37 -8.94
C SER A 506 -18.55 -35.00 -7.46
N TRP A 507 -17.48 -34.71 -6.71
CA TRP A 507 -17.57 -34.34 -5.28
C TRP A 507 -18.42 -33.07 -5.06
N GLU A 508 -19.54 -33.19 -4.34
CA GLU A 508 -20.31 -32.04 -3.88
C GLU A 508 -19.51 -31.25 -2.81
N PRO A 509 -19.16 -29.97 -3.05
CA PRO A 509 -18.39 -29.21 -2.10
C PRO A 509 -19.26 -28.80 -0.91
N ARG A 510 -19.06 -29.43 0.25
CA ARG A 510 -19.48 -28.81 1.52
C ARG A 510 -18.63 -27.54 1.70
N PRO A 511 -19.22 -26.33 1.79
CA PRO A 511 -18.45 -25.10 1.87
C PRO A 511 -17.91 -24.90 3.28
N ALA A 512 -16.83 -25.61 3.60
CA ALA A 512 -16.12 -25.53 4.86
C ALA A 512 -14.80 -24.78 4.67
N TYR A 513 -14.60 -23.70 5.42
CA TYR A 513 -13.32 -23.01 5.49
C TYR A 513 -12.27 -23.94 6.11
N PHE A 514 -11.42 -24.54 5.26
CA PHE A 514 -10.51 -25.63 5.63
C PHE A 514 -9.63 -25.35 6.87
N PRO A 515 -9.09 -24.12 7.09
CA PRO A 515 -8.34 -23.81 8.32
C PRO A 515 -9.15 -23.94 9.61
N LEU A 516 -10.44 -23.57 9.60
CA LEU A 516 -11.33 -23.80 10.74
C LEU A 516 -11.60 -25.30 10.92
N HIS A 517 -11.80 -26.03 9.81
CA HIS A 517 -11.98 -27.48 9.87
C HIS A 517 -10.74 -28.19 10.45
N ALA A 518 -9.54 -27.74 10.08
CA ALA A 518 -8.28 -28.23 10.62
C ALA A 518 -8.13 -27.95 12.13
N LEU A 519 -8.52 -26.76 12.59
CA LEU A 519 -8.56 -26.42 14.01
C LEU A 519 -9.55 -27.32 14.77
N GLU A 520 -10.77 -27.50 14.27
CA GLU A 520 -11.77 -28.39 14.88
C GLU A 520 -11.32 -29.85 14.95
N MET A 521 -10.64 -30.36 13.92
CA MET A 521 -10.11 -31.73 13.92
C MET A 521 -8.90 -31.89 14.82
N HIS A 522 -8.06 -30.85 14.98
CA HIS A 522 -7.00 -30.82 15.99
C HIS A 522 -7.57 -30.84 17.42
N GLU A 523 -8.58 -30.02 17.72
CA GLU A 523 -9.29 -30.03 19.02
C GLU A 523 -9.88 -31.41 19.35
N LYS A 524 -10.41 -32.10 18.33
CA LYS A 524 -10.98 -33.47 18.44
C LYS A 524 -9.91 -34.58 18.34
N LYS A 525 -8.64 -34.25 18.09
CA LYS A 525 -7.52 -35.18 17.80
C LYS A 525 -7.79 -36.18 16.66
N ARG A 526 -8.56 -35.76 15.64
CA ARG A 526 -9.01 -36.57 14.49
C ARG A 526 -8.28 -36.16 13.20
N TYR A 527 -6.95 -36.14 13.23
CA TYR A 527 -6.14 -35.60 12.14
C TYR A 527 -6.29 -36.35 10.81
N LEU A 528 -6.46 -37.68 10.81
CA LEU A 528 -6.67 -38.47 9.60
C LEU A 528 -7.89 -38.04 8.75
N GLU A 529 -8.84 -37.30 9.31
CA GLU A 529 -10.00 -36.76 8.55
C GLU A 529 -9.65 -35.52 7.71
N LEU A 530 -8.46 -34.95 7.91
CA LEU A 530 -7.90 -33.90 7.07
C LEU A 530 -7.04 -34.46 5.92
N ALA A 531 -6.77 -35.77 5.92
CA ALA A 531 -6.05 -36.42 4.83
C ALA A 531 -6.99 -36.72 3.66
N ASP A 532 -6.55 -36.40 2.44
CA ASP A 532 -7.26 -36.73 1.20
C ASP A 532 -7.50 -38.25 1.11
N SER A 533 -8.70 -38.67 0.70
CA SER A 533 -9.07 -40.10 0.57
C SER A 533 -8.15 -40.85 -0.40
N ARG A 534 -7.60 -40.16 -1.41
CA ARG A 534 -6.62 -40.67 -2.38
C ARG A 534 -5.28 -41.07 -1.76
N LEU A 535 -5.01 -40.66 -0.51
CA LEU A 535 -3.83 -41.08 0.24
C LEU A 535 -4.01 -42.48 0.86
N GLU A 536 -5.20 -43.10 0.80
CA GLU A 536 -5.45 -44.53 1.06
C GLU A 536 -4.78 -45.13 2.31
N ARG A 537 -4.69 -44.37 3.42
CA ARG A 537 -3.97 -44.76 4.66
C ARG A 537 -2.47 -45.02 4.49
N ARG A 538 -1.85 -44.55 3.40
CA ARG A 538 -0.40 -44.62 3.13
C ARG A 538 0.41 -43.60 3.94
N VAL A 539 -0.26 -42.65 4.59
CA VAL A 539 0.34 -41.66 5.50
C VAL A 539 -0.03 -42.02 6.95
N PRO A 540 0.94 -42.13 7.88
CA PRO A 540 0.65 -42.40 9.28
C PRO A 540 0.00 -41.19 9.96
N ASN A 541 -0.90 -41.43 10.94
CA ASN A 541 -1.58 -40.36 11.69
C ASN A 541 -0.60 -39.36 12.32
N GLU A 542 0.57 -39.83 12.74
CA GLU A 542 1.64 -39.01 13.33
C GLU A 542 2.20 -37.96 12.37
N GLU A 543 2.31 -38.27 11.07
CA GLU A 543 2.74 -37.29 10.05
C GLU A 543 1.64 -36.26 9.77
N VAL A 544 0.37 -36.67 9.76
CA VAL A 544 -0.75 -35.74 9.59
C VAL A 544 -0.90 -34.82 10.81
N GLU A 545 -0.78 -35.35 12.04
CA GLU A 545 -0.74 -34.56 13.28
C GLU A 545 0.43 -33.56 13.26
N LYS A 546 1.62 -34.01 12.87
CA LYS A 546 2.83 -33.18 12.73
C LYS A 546 2.60 -31.99 11.78
N LEU A 547 2.08 -32.27 10.59
CA LEU A 547 1.80 -31.24 9.57
C LEU A 547 0.73 -30.24 10.07
N VAL A 548 -0.35 -30.74 10.67
CA VAL A 548 -1.46 -29.91 11.16
C VAL A 548 -1.02 -29.00 12.32
N LYS A 549 -0.26 -29.50 13.31
CA LYS A 549 0.26 -28.66 14.40
C LYS A 549 1.20 -27.57 13.91
N VAL A 550 2.13 -27.92 13.01
CA VAL A 550 3.06 -26.94 12.42
C VAL A 550 2.29 -25.87 11.62
N ALA A 551 1.30 -26.28 10.81
CA ALA A 551 0.45 -25.36 10.07
C ALA A 551 -0.35 -24.42 10.99
N LEU A 552 -1.00 -24.94 12.04
CA LEU A 552 -1.73 -24.12 13.01
C LEU A 552 -0.81 -23.15 13.75
N CYS A 553 0.41 -23.56 14.14
CA CYS A 553 1.40 -22.65 14.72
C CYS A 553 1.82 -21.51 13.77
N CYS A 554 1.85 -21.76 12.46
CA CYS A 554 2.14 -20.73 11.45
C CYS A 554 0.98 -19.73 11.23
N LEU A 555 -0.23 -20.09 11.68
CA LEU A 555 -1.45 -19.28 11.59
C LEU A 555 -1.73 -18.48 12.86
N HIS A 556 -0.90 -18.52 13.91
CA HIS A 556 -1.11 -17.69 15.11
C HIS A 556 -1.26 -16.21 14.76
N GLU A 557 -2.29 -15.54 15.28
CA GLU A 557 -2.61 -14.14 14.99
C GLU A 557 -1.41 -13.21 15.30
N ASP A 558 -0.84 -13.30 16.49
CA ASP A 558 0.39 -12.61 16.89
C ASP A 558 1.62 -13.12 16.09
N PRO A 559 2.30 -12.28 15.29
CA PRO A 559 3.52 -12.64 14.56
C PRO A 559 4.66 -13.17 15.45
N MET A 560 4.76 -12.71 16.70
CA MET A 560 5.82 -13.10 17.64
C MET A 560 5.62 -14.54 18.18
N LEU A 561 4.41 -15.09 18.04
CA LEU A 561 4.09 -16.48 18.40
C LEU A 561 4.19 -17.45 17.22
N ARG A 562 4.48 -16.96 16.00
CA ARG A 562 4.67 -17.81 14.82
C ARG A 562 6.11 -18.37 14.81
N PRO A 563 6.32 -19.66 14.50
CA PRO A 563 7.66 -20.22 14.37
C PRO A 563 8.39 -19.60 13.16
N THR A 564 9.70 -19.36 13.31
CA THR A 564 10.55 -18.96 12.17
C THR A 564 10.61 -20.08 11.13
N MET A 565 10.88 -19.75 9.85
CA MET A 565 11.00 -20.78 8.81
C MET A 565 12.07 -21.84 9.10
N VAL A 566 13.14 -21.46 9.83
CA VAL A 566 14.15 -22.42 10.32
C VAL A 566 13.51 -23.41 11.30
N ASN A 567 12.77 -22.91 12.30
CA ASN A 567 12.07 -23.78 13.26
C ASN A 567 10.98 -24.62 12.60
N VAL A 568 10.28 -24.11 11.59
CA VAL A 568 9.30 -24.86 10.79
C VAL A 568 9.97 -26.05 10.09
N VAL A 569 11.07 -25.82 9.38
CA VAL A 569 11.82 -26.90 8.71
C VAL A 569 12.37 -27.88 9.73
N SER A 570 13.00 -27.41 10.82
CA SER A 570 13.52 -28.29 11.87
C SER A 570 12.43 -29.11 12.60
N MET A 571 11.22 -28.58 12.76
CA MET A 571 10.07 -29.36 13.25
C MET A 571 9.66 -30.43 12.23
N LEU A 572 9.55 -30.09 10.95
CA LEU A 572 9.18 -31.02 9.87
C LEU A 572 10.23 -32.12 9.65
N GLU A 573 11.51 -31.82 9.83
CA GLU A 573 12.62 -32.79 9.82
C GLU A 573 12.71 -33.61 11.12
N GLY A 574 12.04 -33.18 12.20
CA GLY A 574 12.08 -33.86 13.51
C GLY A 574 13.33 -33.56 14.34
N VAL A 575 14.07 -32.50 14.01
CA VAL A 575 15.30 -32.04 14.71
C VAL A 575 14.96 -31.35 16.04
N ILE A 576 13.78 -30.72 16.14
CA ILE A 576 13.28 -30.08 17.36
C ILE A 576 11.87 -30.59 17.71
N PRO A 577 11.47 -30.60 19.00
CA PRO A 577 10.13 -31.03 19.40
C PRO A 577 9.03 -30.16 18.80
N LEU A 578 7.87 -30.77 18.54
CA LEU A 578 6.72 -30.07 17.97
C LEU A 578 6.12 -29.09 18.97
N ALA A 579 5.90 -27.85 18.53
CA ALA A 579 5.13 -26.87 19.27
C ALA A 579 3.63 -27.22 19.23
N GLU A 580 2.95 -27.07 20.37
CA GLU A 580 1.49 -27.13 20.41
C GLU A 580 0.90 -25.74 20.04
N PRO A 581 -0.11 -25.68 19.17
CA PRO A 581 -0.72 -24.42 18.77
C PRO A 581 -1.56 -23.82 19.90
N ARG A 582 -1.51 -22.49 20.04
CA ARG A 582 -2.26 -21.74 21.05
C ARG A 582 -3.65 -21.42 20.53
N GLN A 583 -4.66 -22.08 21.10
CA GLN A 583 -6.06 -21.93 20.70
C GLN A 583 -6.56 -20.48 20.76
N GLU A 584 -6.11 -19.71 21.75
CA GLU A 584 -6.42 -18.28 21.89
C GLU A 584 -5.97 -17.47 20.66
N SER A 585 -4.74 -17.70 20.19
CA SER A 585 -4.14 -17.08 19.00
C SER A 585 -4.69 -17.60 17.67
N LEU A 586 -5.70 -18.48 17.70
CA LEU A 586 -6.37 -19.05 16.53
C LEU A 586 -7.88 -18.79 16.50
N ASN A 587 -8.41 -18.04 17.48
CA ASN A 587 -9.83 -17.73 17.57
C ASN A 587 -10.38 -16.99 16.34
N PHE A 588 -9.56 -16.18 15.66
CA PHE A 588 -9.95 -15.52 14.41
C PHE A 588 -10.45 -16.51 13.35
N LEU A 589 -9.91 -17.74 13.27
CA LEU A 589 -10.36 -18.77 12.31
C LEU A 589 -11.85 -19.11 12.47
N ARG A 590 -12.39 -19.01 13.69
CA ARG A 590 -13.82 -19.21 13.98
C ARG A 590 -14.68 -18.06 13.46
N PHE A 591 -14.17 -16.83 13.47
CA PHE A 591 -14.84 -15.66 12.90
C PHE A 591 -14.87 -15.73 11.37
N TYR A 592 -13.71 -15.93 10.73
CA TYR A 592 -13.61 -16.05 9.27
C TYR A 592 -14.40 -17.25 8.73
N GLY A 593 -14.30 -18.41 9.36
CA GLY A 593 -14.99 -19.62 8.91
C GLY A 593 -16.52 -19.56 9.03
N ARG A 594 -17.06 -18.86 10.03
CA ARG A 594 -18.51 -18.58 10.12
C ARG A 594 -18.98 -17.71 8.97
N ARG A 595 -18.29 -16.60 8.69
CA ARG A 595 -18.61 -15.71 7.57
C ARG A 595 -18.54 -16.40 6.19
N PHE A 596 -17.57 -17.31 6.02
CA PHE A 596 -17.45 -18.16 4.81
C PHE A 596 -18.63 -19.15 4.68
N SER A 597 -19.09 -19.70 5.80
CA SER A 597 -20.24 -20.62 5.87
C SER A 597 -21.59 -19.92 5.69
N GLU A 598 -21.68 -18.61 6.00
CA GLU A 598 -22.86 -17.78 5.76
C GLU A 598 -22.95 -17.32 4.31
N ALA A 599 -21.84 -16.81 3.74
CA ALA A 599 -21.79 -16.38 2.33
C ALA A 599 -22.20 -17.51 1.38
N SER A 600 -21.72 -18.73 1.63
CA SER A 600 -22.06 -19.92 0.85
C SER A 600 -23.48 -20.46 1.08
N ARG A 601 -24.16 -20.09 2.17
CA ARG A 601 -25.60 -20.38 2.36
C ARG A 601 -26.49 -19.37 1.62
N ILE A 602 -26.05 -18.12 1.50
CA ILE A 602 -26.77 -17.07 0.78
C ILE A 602 -26.83 -17.38 -0.72
N GLU A 603 -25.76 -17.89 -1.34
CA GLU A 603 -25.79 -18.36 -2.74
C GLU A 603 -26.72 -19.58 -2.95
N GLY A 604 -26.99 -20.36 -1.91
CA GLY A 604 -27.89 -21.52 -1.96
C GLY A 604 -29.37 -21.24 -1.65
N SER A 605 -29.73 -20.02 -1.23
CA SER A 605 -31.11 -19.74 -0.77
C SER A 605 -31.57 -18.28 -0.96
N ASN A 606 -32.13 -18.00 -2.14
CA ASN A 606 -33.45 -17.34 -2.35
C ASN A 606 -33.51 -16.57 -3.68
N GLU A 607 -34.36 -17.04 -4.59
CA GLU A 607 -35.12 -16.10 -5.42
C GLU A 607 -36.14 -15.35 -4.52
N ARG A 608 -36.30 -14.04 -4.75
CA ARG A 608 -37.42 -13.17 -4.32
C ARG A 608 -37.56 -12.89 -2.80
N ASN A 609 -37.11 -11.70 -2.37
CA ASN A 609 -38.00 -10.53 -2.27
C ASN A 609 -37.22 -9.24 -1.93
N GLU A 610 -37.80 -8.08 -2.27
CA GLU A 610 -37.17 -6.76 -2.14
C GLU A 610 -37.22 -6.18 -0.71
N PHE A 611 -36.13 -5.55 -0.30
CA PHE A 611 -36.18 -4.18 0.23
C PHE A 611 -34.87 -3.47 -0.16
N GLY A 612 -34.96 -2.29 -0.77
CA GLY A 612 -33.83 -1.71 -1.50
C GLY A 612 -33.32 -0.37 -0.94
N LEU A 613 -32.07 -0.06 -1.32
CA LEU A 613 -31.60 1.31 -1.53
C LEU A 613 -30.67 1.32 -2.76
N PHE A 614 -31.00 2.20 -3.70
CA PHE A 614 -30.49 2.31 -5.07
C PHE A 614 -29.49 3.51 -5.17
N PRO A 615 -28.80 3.80 -6.32
CA PRO A 615 -29.13 3.40 -7.68
C PRO A 615 -28.01 2.81 -8.55
N ARG A 616 -28.47 2.24 -9.67
CA ARG A 616 -27.72 1.53 -10.71
C ARG A 616 -28.02 2.17 -12.06
N ALA A 617 -27.00 2.36 -12.89
CA ALA A 617 -27.14 2.53 -14.34
C ALA A 617 -26.15 1.55 -15.00
N ASN A 618 -26.60 0.35 -15.35
CA ASN A 618 -27.13 0.00 -16.67
C ASN A 618 -26.07 0.06 -17.78
N LEU A 619 -25.53 -1.10 -18.15
CA LEU A 619 -25.56 -1.56 -19.54
C LEU A 619 -25.45 -3.10 -19.62
N THR A 620 -25.97 -3.63 -20.71
CA THR A 620 -26.45 -5.01 -20.89
C THR A 620 -25.40 -6.00 -21.41
N SER A 621 -25.56 -7.26 -21.00
CA SER A 621 -25.29 -8.49 -21.77
C SER A 621 -23.98 -8.62 -22.55
N GLY A 622 -23.05 -9.40 -21.98
CA GLY A 622 -22.05 -10.18 -22.70
C GLY A 622 -21.84 -11.50 -21.98
N THR A 623 -22.48 -12.58 -22.44
CA THR A 623 -22.43 -13.89 -21.77
C THR A 623 -21.07 -14.57 -21.90
N SER A 624 -20.38 -14.76 -20.78
CA SER A 624 -19.35 -15.80 -20.63
C SER A 624 -19.30 -16.24 -19.16
N SER A 625 -19.77 -17.46 -18.90
CA SER A 625 -19.81 -18.05 -17.56
C SER A 625 -18.47 -18.70 -17.22
N SER A 626 -17.59 -17.98 -16.53
CA SER A 626 -16.38 -18.56 -15.93
C SER A 626 -16.63 -18.92 -14.46
N TYR A 627 -16.97 -20.17 -14.20
CA TYR A 627 -17.06 -20.71 -12.84
C TYR A 627 -15.67 -20.78 -12.20
N THR A 628 -15.29 -19.76 -11.42
CA THR A 628 -14.08 -19.79 -10.60
C THR A 628 -14.32 -20.60 -9.33
N SER A 629 -13.83 -21.84 -9.29
CA SER A 629 -13.79 -22.65 -8.08
C SER A 629 -12.94 -21.96 -7.00
N MET A 630 -13.58 -21.40 -5.97
CA MET A 630 -12.93 -20.71 -4.86
C MET A 630 -12.43 -21.69 -3.80
N SER A 631 -11.44 -22.52 -4.14
CA SER A 631 -10.80 -23.47 -3.22
C SER A 631 -9.34 -23.12 -2.87
N TYR A 632 -8.84 -21.96 -3.32
CA TYR A 632 -7.48 -21.51 -3.02
C TYR A 632 -7.46 -20.08 -2.43
N MET A 633 -7.35 -19.97 -1.10
CA MET A 633 -6.98 -18.72 -0.45
C MET A 633 -5.45 -18.61 -0.40
N SER A 634 -4.92 -17.45 -0.77
CA SER A 634 -3.48 -17.19 -0.74
C SER A 634 -2.93 -17.12 0.69
N ALA A 635 -1.63 -17.37 0.85
CA ALA A 635 -0.96 -17.26 2.15
C ALA A 635 -1.11 -15.85 2.79
N GLN A 636 -1.27 -14.79 2.00
CA GLN A 636 -1.56 -13.44 2.50
C GLN A 636 -2.96 -13.31 3.12
N GLN A 637 -3.97 -14.01 2.57
CA GLN A 637 -5.32 -14.03 3.15
C GLN A 637 -5.40 -14.89 4.42
N LEU A 638 -4.47 -15.82 4.61
CA LEU A 638 -4.36 -16.67 5.79
C LEU A 638 -3.55 -16.05 6.94
N SER A 639 -2.61 -15.15 6.63
CA SER A 639 -1.61 -14.66 7.60
C SER A 639 -1.91 -13.27 8.18
N GLY A 640 -2.98 -12.62 7.75
CA GLY A 640 -3.32 -11.24 8.10
C GLY A 640 -2.40 -10.21 7.43
N PRO A 641 -2.74 -8.90 7.49
CA PRO A 641 -1.78 -7.85 7.17
C PRO A 641 -0.57 -7.97 8.11
N ARG A 642 0.63 -7.73 7.57
CA ARG A 642 1.91 -7.69 8.30
C ARG A 642 2.40 -6.26 8.41
#